data_AF-A0A549TFL3-F1
#
_entry.id   AF-A0A549TFL3-F1
#
_cell.length_a   1.000
_cell.length_b   1.000
_cell.length_c   1.000
_cell.angle_alpha   90.00
_cell.angle_beta   90.00
_cell.angle_gamma   90.00
#
_symmetry.space_group_name_H-M   'P 1'
#
loop_
_entity.id
_entity.type
_entity.pdbx_description
1 polymer ?
#
loop_
_entity_poly.entity_id
_entity_poly.type
_entity_poly.pdbx_seq_one_letter_code
_entity_poly.pdbx_strand_id
1 'polypeptide(L)'
;MIELGASGLFDARWYRQSYPDVPQGGELLHYLDTGWRIGFNPSPRFDCAAYLMANVDVARAGMNPVIHYIRYGREEGRALPGLPDAGSASGRGPKADASISEHQVHSPEILQDAVVLRQSGLFDETWYRSTYGVPTGDDALLHYLSTGWRLGHNPSQRFDQNFYLERYRDVADAGDNPVLHYIRHGRIENRMPAAPAASVDAASIAGDLDAVRASGLFDPDWYTERYGDSIVGDPLVFYIASGWTKGHQPGPSFNGSFYLETYPDVAEAGFNPLVHYVSHGMSEGRLALPDPFAPHALQSVLARFQLDPAAAEETIRANLEHHQWPRFARGAKMDVFVHSRGNIFMREIAELVTAGAIEAGFAARLCHEDEFFRVKAESRHSADAVAIIVAPHEFFVIEFQGRKVPMHWAAGAVLLNVEQLHTGWFKAGLPAIRTAAAVLDISLQSAAVLAHLKLPSTYLPLGYVKDFARLAVQETLPDVTALRSLERAIKQTPPVLDAPLSTRPIDVFFIGYLSQRRSGIFERLATRLSKWRCHFVLTDGDRPLVSGDNAILESEATIGLVQRSKIVLNLHQSDEPFFEWHRIVLQGIWQRALVVSEPLALQSKFLSGTHFLEAPLDELADLIDWLLETEAGMQTAEKIRMRAFDHLTQQVSLGRELQTLFLDDCHGTTKA
;
A
#
# COMPACT_ATOMS: atom_id res chain seq x y z
N MET A 1 -16.63 -11.58 24.23
CA MET A 1 -17.96 -11.77 24.86
C MET A 1 -17.86 -12.41 26.24
N ILE A 2 -17.29 -13.62 26.38
CA ILE A 2 -17.21 -14.34 27.67
C ILE A 2 -16.47 -13.53 28.76
N GLU A 3 -15.35 -12.89 28.40
CA GLU A 3 -14.54 -12.09 29.35
C GLU A 3 -15.28 -10.90 29.96
N LEU A 4 -16.00 -10.10 29.15
CA LEU A 4 -16.73 -8.94 29.65
C LEU A 4 -17.96 -9.35 30.46
N GLY A 5 -18.68 -10.39 30.02
CA GLY A 5 -19.86 -10.90 30.73
C GLY A 5 -19.54 -11.47 32.11
N ALA A 6 -18.37 -12.11 32.28
CA ALA A 6 -17.92 -12.65 33.55
C ALA A 6 -17.28 -11.60 34.49
N SER A 7 -16.90 -10.42 33.97
CA SER A 7 -16.14 -9.41 34.74
C SER A 7 -16.96 -8.62 35.77
N GLY A 8 -18.30 -8.63 35.65
CA GLY A 8 -19.20 -7.79 36.46
C GLY A 8 -19.15 -6.29 36.12
N LEU A 9 -18.40 -5.89 35.09
CA LEU A 9 -18.28 -4.48 34.65
C LEU A 9 -19.27 -4.10 33.54
N PHE A 10 -20.06 -5.06 33.05
CA PHE A 10 -21.15 -4.84 32.12
C PHE A 10 -22.49 -5.20 32.77
N ASP A 11 -23.42 -4.24 32.78
CA ASP A 11 -24.78 -4.42 33.33
C ASP A 11 -25.79 -4.27 32.19
N ALA A 12 -26.26 -5.39 31.64
CA ALA A 12 -27.19 -5.39 30.51
C ALA A 12 -28.52 -4.70 30.82
N ARG A 13 -28.97 -4.71 32.08
CA ARG A 13 -30.25 -4.10 32.47
C ARG A 13 -30.10 -2.58 32.56
N TRP A 14 -29.04 -2.11 33.21
CA TRP A 14 -28.73 -0.69 33.27
C TRP A 14 -28.41 -0.13 31.89
N TYR A 15 -27.60 -0.86 31.10
CA TYR A 15 -27.22 -0.44 29.74
C TYR A 15 -28.46 -0.20 28.86
N ARG A 16 -29.46 -1.09 28.93
CA ARG A 16 -30.73 -0.90 28.20
C ARG A 16 -31.54 0.29 28.71
N GLN A 17 -31.54 0.54 30.01
CA GLN A 17 -32.26 1.68 30.59
C GLN A 17 -31.60 3.01 30.21
N SER A 18 -30.28 3.05 30.16
CA SER A 18 -29.49 4.23 29.77
C SER A 18 -29.49 4.46 28.27
N TYR A 19 -29.62 3.41 27.45
CA TYR A 19 -29.60 3.48 25.98
C TYR A 19 -30.80 2.73 25.38
N PRO A 20 -32.00 3.36 25.37
CA PRO A 20 -33.26 2.70 25.00
C PRO A 20 -33.33 2.23 23.54
N ASP A 21 -32.50 2.79 22.66
CA ASP A 21 -32.48 2.49 21.22
C ASP A 21 -31.76 1.17 20.87
N VAL A 22 -31.18 0.48 21.86
CA VAL A 22 -30.44 -0.78 21.66
C VAL A 22 -31.42 -1.98 21.63
N PRO A 23 -31.38 -2.84 20.59
CA PRO A 23 -32.27 -3.99 20.49
C PRO A 23 -32.14 -4.96 21.67
N GLN A 24 -33.29 -5.39 22.20
CA GLN A 24 -33.36 -6.30 23.35
C GLN A 24 -32.67 -7.64 23.04
N GLY A 25 -31.74 -8.04 23.91
CA GLY A 25 -30.97 -9.28 23.77
C GLY A 25 -29.65 -9.14 23.00
N GLY A 26 -29.34 -7.95 22.49
CA GLY A 26 -28.10 -7.63 21.78
C GLY A 26 -27.14 -6.70 22.54
N GLU A 27 -27.39 -6.38 23.81
CA GLU A 27 -26.76 -5.26 24.53
C GLU A 27 -25.24 -5.42 24.64
N LEU A 28 -24.78 -6.63 24.97
CA LEU A 28 -23.35 -6.92 25.11
C LEU A 28 -22.62 -6.87 23.76
N LEU A 29 -23.26 -7.39 22.70
CA LEU A 29 -22.73 -7.35 21.34
C LEU A 29 -22.66 -5.91 20.83
N HIS A 30 -23.75 -5.17 21.00
CA HIS A 30 -23.82 -3.76 20.65
C HIS A 30 -22.75 -2.95 21.40
N TYR A 31 -22.58 -3.18 22.71
CA TYR A 31 -21.54 -2.48 23.45
C TYR A 31 -20.14 -2.78 22.92
N LEU A 32 -19.82 -4.05 22.65
CA LEU A 32 -18.48 -4.47 22.19
C LEU A 32 -18.16 -3.98 20.77
N ASP A 33 -19.16 -3.89 19.91
CA ASP A 33 -19.00 -3.48 18.51
C ASP A 33 -19.07 -1.96 18.34
N THR A 34 -20.08 -1.33 18.93
CA THR A 34 -20.45 0.07 18.66
C THR A 34 -20.39 0.94 19.91
N GLY A 35 -20.98 0.50 21.02
CA GLY A 35 -21.26 1.33 22.20
C GLY A 35 -20.02 2.02 22.80
N TRP A 36 -18.93 1.30 22.99
CA TRP A 36 -17.71 1.90 23.57
C TRP A 36 -17.07 2.96 22.64
N ARG A 37 -17.24 2.84 21.32
CA ARG A 37 -16.65 3.76 20.32
C ARG A 37 -17.37 5.09 20.31
N ILE A 38 -18.66 5.09 20.62
CA ILE A 38 -19.49 6.29 20.75
C ILE A 38 -19.57 6.79 22.19
N GLY A 39 -18.68 6.29 23.07
CA GLY A 39 -18.53 6.77 24.44
C GLY A 39 -19.57 6.26 25.43
N PHE A 40 -20.35 5.21 25.10
CA PHE A 40 -21.28 4.62 26.06
C PHE A 40 -20.52 3.90 27.17
N ASN A 41 -21.02 4.02 28.39
CA ASN A 41 -20.53 3.29 29.54
C ASN A 41 -21.15 1.89 29.60
N PRO A 42 -20.40 0.83 29.92
CA PRO A 42 -20.91 -0.54 30.01
C PRO A 42 -21.75 -0.79 31.27
N SER A 43 -21.55 0.02 32.31
CA SER A 43 -22.28 -0.04 33.58
C SER A 43 -22.07 1.29 34.35
N PRO A 44 -22.81 1.54 35.45
CA PRO A 44 -22.54 2.68 36.33
C PRO A 44 -21.16 2.63 37.01
N ARG A 45 -20.50 1.46 36.97
CA ARG A 45 -19.26 1.18 37.70
C ARG A 45 -18.02 1.36 36.85
N PHE A 46 -18.18 1.80 35.61
CA PHE A 46 -17.08 1.99 34.68
C PHE A 46 -17.38 3.17 33.75
N ASP A 47 -16.67 4.28 33.97
CA ASP A 47 -16.72 5.45 33.10
C ASP A 47 -15.63 5.35 32.03
N CYS A 48 -16.05 5.11 30.78
CA CYS A 48 -15.17 4.98 29.62
C CYS A 48 -14.41 6.27 29.34
N ALA A 49 -15.05 7.43 29.45
CA ALA A 49 -14.43 8.72 29.15
C ALA A 49 -13.39 9.08 30.20
N ALA A 50 -13.73 8.93 31.49
CA ALA A 50 -12.79 9.16 32.58
C ALA A 50 -11.59 8.19 32.52
N TYR A 51 -11.84 6.92 32.17
CA TYR A 51 -10.77 5.94 32.02
C TYR A 51 -9.83 6.28 30.86
N LEU A 52 -10.35 6.68 29.70
CA LEU A 52 -9.52 7.06 28.54
C LEU A 52 -8.78 8.39 28.75
N MET A 53 -9.39 9.35 29.46
CA MET A 53 -8.72 10.60 29.84
C MET A 53 -7.55 10.37 30.79
N ALA A 54 -7.72 9.46 31.77
CA ALA A 54 -6.65 9.10 32.69
C ALA A 54 -5.55 8.22 32.04
N ASN A 55 -5.86 7.56 30.92
CA ASN A 55 -5.01 6.57 30.26
C ASN A 55 -4.86 6.88 28.77
N VAL A 56 -4.13 7.97 28.49
CA VAL A 56 -3.95 8.52 27.13
C VAL A 56 -3.28 7.53 26.17
N ASP A 57 -2.44 6.62 26.68
CA ASP A 57 -1.83 5.53 25.92
C ASP A 57 -2.88 4.57 25.34
N VAL A 58 -3.89 4.23 26.14
CA VAL A 58 -5.03 3.38 25.72
C VAL A 58 -5.90 4.10 24.70
N ALA A 59 -6.12 5.41 24.89
CA ALA A 59 -6.86 6.24 23.95
C ALA A 59 -6.15 6.36 22.59
N ARG A 60 -4.82 6.59 22.57
CA ARG A 60 -4.03 6.66 21.32
C ARG A 60 -3.98 5.34 20.57
N ALA A 61 -3.98 4.23 21.29
CA ALA A 61 -4.03 2.90 20.68
C ALA A 61 -5.43 2.50 20.18
N GLY A 62 -6.45 3.34 20.39
CA GLY A 62 -7.82 3.07 19.95
C GLY A 62 -8.43 1.81 20.57
N MET A 63 -8.01 1.47 21.80
CA MET A 63 -8.43 0.22 22.45
C MET A 63 -9.75 0.39 23.21
N ASN A 64 -10.56 -0.67 23.24
CA ASN A 64 -11.77 -0.70 24.04
C ASN A 64 -11.42 -0.56 25.54
N PRO A 65 -11.90 0.48 26.24
CA PRO A 65 -11.41 0.84 27.58
C PRO A 65 -11.71 -0.21 28.65
N VAL A 66 -12.91 -0.80 28.64
CA VAL A 66 -13.26 -1.82 29.65
C VAL A 66 -12.54 -3.15 29.38
N ILE A 67 -12.33 -3.51 28.11
CA ILE A 67 -11.57 -4.71 27.73
C ILE A 67 -10.09 -4.54 28.07
N HIS A 68 -9.52 -3.37 27.78
CA HIS A 68 -8.16 -3.04 28.18
C HIS A 68 -8.00 -3.15 29.69
N TYR A 69 -8.93 -2.58 30.46
CA TYR A 69 -8.90 -2.65 31.91
C TYR A 69 -8.94 -4.10 32.43
N ILE A 70 -9.83 -4.94 31.87
CA ILE A 70 -9.96 -6.35 32.26
C ILE A 70 -8.68 -7.14 31.97
N ARG A 71 -8.04 -6.90 30.82
CA ARG A 71 -6.89 -7.71 30.34
C ARG A 71 -5.55 -7.25 30.88
N TYR A 72 -5.38 -5.95 31.12
CA TYR A 72 -4.08 -5.36 31.45
C TYR A 72 -4.22 -4.37 32.61
N GLY A 73 -5.17 -3.43 32.51
CA GLY A 73 -5.25 -2.31 33.44
C GLY A 73 -5.44 -2.67 34.92
N ARG A 74 -6.11 -3.79 35.22
CA ARG A 74 -6.27 -4.29 36.60
C ARG A 74 -4.94 -4.76 37.20
N GLU A 75 -4.14 -5.51 36.44
CA GLU A 75 -2.84 -6.02 36.89
C GLU A 75 -1.79 -4.91 36.94
N GLU A 76 -1.92 -3.90 36.07
CA GLU A 76 -1.12 -2.68 36.07
C GLU A 76 -1.47 -1.70 37.20
N GLY A 77 -2.50 -1.99 38.02
CA GLY A 77 -2.91 -1.16 39.15
C GLY A 77 -3.63 0.14 38.76
N ARG A 78 -4.17 0.25 37.53
CA ARG A 78 -4.90 1.44 37.07
C ARG A 78 -6.21 1.61 37.86
N ALA A 79 -6.54 2.85 38.22
CA ALA A 79 -7.74 3.14 39.01
C ALA A 79 -9.03 2.99 38.17
N LEU A 80 -10.11 2.52 38.81
CA LEU A 80 -11.48 2.52 38.25
C LEU A 80 -12.20 3.81 38.64
N PRO A 81 -12.53 4.70 37.71
CA PRO A 81 -13.38 5.85 38.01
C PRO A 81 -14.84 5.39 38.16
N GLY A 82 -15.44 5.58 39.35
CA GLY A 82 -16.89 5.36 39.56
C GLY A 82 -17.36 4.64 40.85
N LEU A 83 -16.57 4.50 41.91
CA LEU A 83 -17.05 3.96 43.20
C LEU A 83 -17.24 5.06 44.25
N PRO A 84 -18.41 5.15 44.91
CA PRO A 84 -18.49 5.66 46.28
C PRO A 84 -17.95 4.58 47.23
N ASP A 85 -17.02 4.96 48.11
CA ASP A 85 -16.37 4.04 49.05
C ASP A 85 -17.37 3.35 49.98
N ALA A 86 -17.35 2.01 49.99
CA ALA A 86 -18.04 1.18 50.96
C ALA A 86 -17.02 0.59 51.94
N GLY A 87 -16.91 1.17 53.14
CA GLY A 87 -16.25 0.50 54.27
C GLY A 87 -15.55 1.40 55.28
N SER A 88 -16.33 2.09 56.13
CA SER A 88 -15.85 2.48 57.47
C SER A 88 -17.05 2.78 58.38
N ALA A 89 -17.55 1.74 59.05
CA ALA A 89 -18.47 1.88 60.16
C ALA A 89 -17.69 1.68 61.47
N SER A 90 -17.34 2.77 62.16
CA SER A 90 -17.41 2.91 63.63
C SER A 90 -16.70 4.17 64.10
N GLY A 91 -17.37 5.00 64.90
CA GLY A 91 -16.71 6.01 65.73
C GLY A 91 -17.48 7.32 65.86
N ARG A 92 -17.95 7.61 67.08
CA ARG A 92 -18.71 8.80 67.48
C ARG A 92 -17.94 10.12 67.23
N GLY A 93 -18.71 11.19 67.01
CA GLY A 93 -18.29 12.54 66.56
C GLY A 93 -17.25 13.27 67.41
N PRO A 94 -16.82 14.45 66.91
CA PRO A 94 -17.29 15.67 67.54
C PRO A 94 -17.76 16.76 66.55
N LYS A 95 -18.43 17.73 67.16
CA LYS A 95 -19.25 18.81 66.62
C LYS A 95 -18.51 19.79 65.71
N ALA A 96 -19.29 20.27 64.74
CA ALA A 96 -19.35 21.62 64.18
C ALA A 96 -18.31 22.65 64.66
N ASP A 97 -17.51 23.13 63.72
CA ASP A 97 -17.23 24.56 63.57
C ASP A 97 -17.24 24.92 62.08
N ALA A 98 -17.66 26.14 61.80
CA ALA A 98 -18.16 26.66 60.55
C ALA A 98 -17.04 27.16 59.60
N SER A 99 -17.50 27.52 58.40
CA SER A 99 -16.83 28.28 57.32
C SER A 99 -15.88 27.53 56.39
N ILE A 100 -16.43 26.94 55.32
CA ILE A 100 -15.77 26.89 54.01
C ILE A 100 -16.81 27.34 52.97
N SER A 101 -16.41 28.31 52.15
CA SER A 101 -17.21 29.07 51.18
C SER A 101 -17.87 28.20 50.09
N GLU A 102 -19.13 28.50 49.80
CA GLU A 102 -19.93 27.99 48.67
C GLU A 102 -19.12 27.97 47.36
N HIS A 103 -18.67 26.79 46.94
CA HIS A 103 -18.23 26.56 45.55
C HIS A 103 -19.47 26.22 44.72
N GLN A 104 -19.70 26.99 43.66
CA GLN A 104 -20.79 26.80 42.71
C GLN A 104 -20.78 25.37 42.13
N VAL A 105 -21.77 24.57 42.51
CA VAL A 105 -22.05 23.29 41.87
C VAL A 105 -22.83 23.58 40.58
N HIS A 106 -22.20 23.39 39.41
CA HIS A 106 -22.88 23.48 38.12
C HIS A 106 -23.75 22.23 37.89
N SER A 107 -24.91 22.40 37.23
CA SER A 107 -25.81 21.28 36.99
C SER A 107 -25.22 20.28 35.99
N PRO A 108 -25.58 18.98 36.05
CA PRO A 108 -25.08 17.95 35.13
C PRO A 108 -25.28 18.29 33.65
N GLU A 109 -26.36 19.01 33.33
CA GLU A 109 -26.69 19.44 31.97
C GLU A 109 -25.69 20.47 31.42
N ILE A 110 -25.25 21.42 32.25
CA ILE A 110 -24.24 22.42 31.85
C ILE A 110 -22.89 21.76 31.57
N LEU A 111 -22.54 20.72 32.34
CA LEU A 111 -21.31 19.97 32.13
C LEU A 111 -21.37 19.12 30.85
N GLN A 112 -22.53 18.57 30.51
CA GLN A 112 -22.75 17.86 29.25
C GLN A 112 -22.69 18.80 28.04
N ASP A 113 -23.32 19.97 28.15
CA ASP A 113 -23.26 21.03 27.14
C ASP A 113 -21.83 21.56 26.94
N ALA A 114 -21.03 21.61 28.01
CA ALA A 114 -19.62 21.99 27.94
C ALA A 114 -18.81 21.00 27.09
N VAL A 115 -19.03 19.70 27.24
CA VAL A 115 -18.37 18.69 26.40
C VAL A 115 -18.75 18.87 24.94
N VAL A 116 -20.05 19.02 24.65
CA VAL A 116 -20.57 19.22 23.28
C VAL A 116 -19.97 20.47 22.63
N LEU A 117 -19.97 21.59 23.33
CA LEU A 117 -19.46 22.84 22.80
C LEU A 117 -17.94 22.82 22.65
N ARG A 118 -17.20 22.20 23.57
CA ARG A 118 -15.73 22.04 23.48
C ARG A 118 -15.31 21.17 22.31
N GLN A 119 -16.01 20.06 22.07
CA GLN A 119 -15.73 19.15 20.95
C GLN A 119 -16.11 19.76 19.59
N SER A 120 -17.08 20.69 19.57
CA SER A 120 -17.54 21.31 18.33
C SER A 120 -16.53 22.24 17.65
N GLY A 121 -15.50 22.69 18.38
CA GLY A 121 -14.52 23.70 17.92
C GLY A 121 -15.08 25.11 17.76
N LEU A 122 -16.35 25.37 18.12
CA LEU A 122 -17.01 26.68 17.98
C LEU A 122 -16.80 27.61 19.18
N PHE A 123 -16.18 27.12 20.25
CA PHE A 123 -15.79 27.93 21.41
C PHE A 123 -14.29 28.17 21.42
N ASP A 124 -13.88 29.43 21.28
CA ASP A 124 -12.49 29.85 21.36
C ASP A 124 -12.24 30.47 22.74
N GLU A 125 -11.65 29.69 23.63
CA GLU A 125 -11.41 30.11 25.02
C GLU A 125 -10.53 31.36 25.11
N THR A 126 -9.48 31.46 24.28
CA THR A 126 -8.52 32.58 24.32
C THR A 126 -9.19 33.87 23.84
N TRP A 127 -9.94 33.76 22.73
CA TRP A 127 -10.69 34.89 22.19
C TRP A 127 -11.84 35.31 23.11
N TYR A 128 -12.59 34.36 23.66
CA TYR A 128 -13.73 34.65 24.54
C TYR A 128 -13.29 35.37 25.83
N ARG A 129 -12.20 34.91 26.46
CA ARG A 129 -11.62 35.56 27.65
C ARG A 129 -11.17 36.98 27.36
N SER A 130 -10.45 37.19 26.26
CA SER A 130 -9.93 38.52 25.89
C SER A 130 -11.04 39.50 25.50
N THR A 131 -12.11 39.00 24.87
CA THR A 131 -13.24 39.82 24.41
C THR A 131 -14.18 40.22 25.54
N TYR A 132 -14.50 39.28 26.46
CA TYR A 132 -15.54 39.49 27.47
C TYR A 132 -15.01 39.61 28.91
N GLY A 133 -13.68 39.61 29.10
CA GLY A 133 -13.06 39.92 30.39
C GLY A 133 -13.25 38.86 31.47
N VAL A 134 -13.18 37.58 31.13
CA VAL A 134 -13.31 36.47 32.10
C VAL A 134 -11.96 36.24 32.83
N PRO A 135 -11.90 36.32 34.18
CA PRO A 135 -10.68 36.11 34.95
C PRO A 135 -10.03 34.75 34.68
N THR A 136 -8.70 34.67 34.72
CA THR A 136 -7.91 33.45 34.45
C THR A 136 -8.21 32.29 35.41
N GLY A 137 -8.82 32.56 36.56
CA GLY A 137 -9.23 31.55 37.54
C GLY A 137 -10.60 30.90 37.28
N ASP A 138 -11.41 31.49 36.40
CA ASP A 138 -12.76 30.98 36.07
C ASP A 138 -12.73 30.18 34.77
N ASP A 139 -13.54 29.14 34.64
CA ASP A 139 -13.69 28.40 33.37
C ASP A 139 -14.54 29.22 32.38
N ALA A 140 -13.92 29.68 31.29
CA ALA A 140 -14.57 30.54 30.29
C ALA A 140 -15.74 29.85 29.57
N LEU A 141 -15.65 28.53 29.37
CA LEU A 141 -16.68 27.74 28.72
C LEU A 141 -17.89 27.58 29.65
N LEU A 142 -17.66 27.31 30.94
CA LEU A 142 -18.73 27.26 31.93
C LEU A 142 -19.35 28.64 32.17
N HIS A 143 -18.55 29.70 32.13
CA HIS A 143 -19.05 31.08 32.18
C HIS A 143 -19.95 31.38 30.96
N TYR A 144 -19.56 30.95 29.76
CA TYR A 144 -20.39 31.11 28.56
C TYR A 144 -21.73 30.37 28.68
N LEU A 145 -21.72 29.10 29.07
CA LEU A 145 -22.91 28.24 29.15
C LEU A 145 -23.87 28.63 30.29
N SER A 146 -23.31 29.07 31.42
CA SER A 146 -24.11 29.55 32.54
C SER A 146 -24.72 30.93 32.28
N THR A 147 -23.96 31.84 31.68
CA THR A 147 -24.32 33.26 31.67
C THR A 147 -24.07 33.96 30.33
N GLY A 148 -22.93 33.71 29.70
CA GLY A 148 -22.47 34.45 28.51
C GLY A 148 -23.43 34.43 27.32
N TRP A 149 -23.98 33.27 26.96
CA TRP A 149 -24.92 33.20 25.83
C TRP A 149 -26.21 33.99 26.11
N ARG A 150 -26.66 34.09 27.37
CA ARG A 150 -27.83 34.91 27.73
C ARG A 150 -27.56 36.41 27.66
N LEU A 151 -26.29 36.80 27.78
CA LEU A 151 -25.82 38.17 27.60
C LEU A 151 -25.58 38.53 26.12
N GLY A 152 -25.86 37.62 25.19
CA GLY A 152 -25.62 37.83 23.75
C GLY A 152 -24.15 37.76 23.36
N HIS A 153 -23.30 37.14 24.20
CA HIS A 153 -21.90 36.94 23.86
C HIS A 153 -21.77 35.86 22.77
N ASN A 154 -20.80 36.04 21.87
CA ASN A 154 -20.45 35.03 20.89
C ASN A 154 -19.48 34.03 21.52
N PRO A 155 -19.54 32.73 21.17
CA PRO A 155 -18.60 31.72 21.66
C PRO A 155 -17.24 31.78 20.94
N SER A 156 -17.21 32.33 19.72
CA SER A 156 -16.00 32.57 18.94
C SER A 156 -16.29 33.62 17.85
N GLN A 157 -15.25 34.06 17.12
CA GLN A 157 -15.40 34.91 15.93
C GLN A 157 -16.19 34.25 14.79
N ARG A 158 -16.38 32.92 14.83
CA ARG A 158 -16.96 32.12 13.74
C ARG A 158 -18.45 31.87 13.92
N PHE A 159 -19.02 32.34 15.03
CA PHE A 159 -20.43 32.18 15.35
C PHE A 159 -20.98 33.52 15.83
N ASP A 160 -21.90 34.09 15.06
CA ASP A 160 -22.58 35.33 15.42
C ASP A 160 -23.98 34.97 15.93
N GLN A 161 -24.11 34.94 17.26
CA GLN A 161 -25.35 34.61 17.93
C GLN A 161 -26.47 35.59 17.60
N ASN A 162 -26.17 36.89 17.47
CA ASN A 162 -27.19 37.89 17.19
C ASN A 162 -27.74 37.70 15.78
N PHE A 163 -26.85 37.52 14.79
CA PHE A 163 -27.26 37.11 13.45
C PHE A 163 -28.07 35.81 13.47
N TYR A 164 -27.61 34.80 14.20
CA TYR A 164 -28.25 33.49 14.25
C TYR A 164 -29.69 33.58 14.78
N LEU A 165 -29.90 34.30 15.87
CA LEU A 165 -31.23 34.47 16.49
C LEU A 165 -32.14 35.42 15.70
N GLU A 166 -31.58 36.42 15.03
CA GLU A 166 -32.35 37.31 14.12
C GLU A 166 -32.82 36.55 12.88
N ARG A 167 -31.94 35.71 12.31
CA ARG A 167 -32.22 34.94 11.08
C ARG A 167 -33.13 33.75 11.33
N TYR A 168 -32.96 33.06 12.46
CA TYR A 168 -33.66 31.84 12.84
C TYR A 168 -34.57 32.09 14.04
N ARG A 169 -35.68 32.77 13.75
CA ARG A 169 -36.68 33.18 14.74
C ARG A 169 -37.28 32.03 15.52
N ASP A 170 -37.36 30.83 14.94
CA ASP A 170 -37.81 29.61 15.60
C ASP A 170 -36.92 29.21 16.78
N VAL A 171 -35.60 29.40 16.67
CA VAL A 171 -34.64 29.17 17.76
C VAL A 171 -34.78 30.23 18.85
N ALA A 172 -34.97 31.49 18.42
CA ALA A 172 -35.17 32.61 19.35
C ALA A 172 -36.46 32.47 20.15
N ASP A 173 -37.55 32.05 19.51
CA ASP A 173 -38.86 31.88 20.14
C ASP A 173 -38.90 30.63 21.05
N ALA A 174 -38.10 29.61 20.76
CA ALA A 174 -37.89 28.43 21.63
C ALA A 174 -37.03 28.75 22.87
N GLY A 175 -36.24 29.82 22.84
CA GLY A 175 -35.34 30.20 23.93
C GLY A 175 -34.11 29.30 24.07
N ASP A 176 -33.75 28.57 23.02
CA ASP A 176 -32.61 27.65 23.02
C ASP A 176 -31.27 28.39 22.99
N ASN A 177 -30.24 27.76 23.55
CA ASN A 177 -28.87 28.24 23.38
C ASN A 177 -28.49 28.11 21.87
N PRO A 178 -28.14 29.22 21.20
CA PRO A 178 -28.03 29.25 19.74
C PRO A 178 -26.86 28.44 19.20
N VAL A 179 -25.71 28.43 19.87
CA VAL A 179 -24.56 27.62 19.41
C VAL A 179 -24.83 26.13 19.66
N LEU A 180 -25.49 25.77 20.76
CA LEU A 180 -25.87 24.37 21.01
C LEU A 180 -26.96 23.89 20.05
N HIS A 181 -27.94 24.73 19.75
CA HIS A 181 -28.94 24.45 18.72
C HIS A 181 -28.26 24.25 17.36
N TYR A 182 -27.32 25.13 17.00
CA TYR A 182 -26.56 24.98 15.75
C TYR A 182 -25.80 23.66 15.70
N ILE A 183 -25.11 23.28 16.78
CA ILE A 183 -24.38 22.02 16.88
C ILE A 183 -25.31 20.81 16.74
N ARG A 184 -26.47 20.83 17.40
CA ARG A 184 -27.41 19.69 17.49
C ARG A 184 -28.31 19.54 16.27
N HIS A 185 -28.72 20.65 15.66
CA HIS A 185 -29.75 20.67 14.63
C HIS A 185 -29.35 21.55 13.44
N GLY A 186 -28.88 22.77 13.71
CA GLY A 186 -28.63 23.76 12.67
C GLY A 186 -27.61 23.36 11.60
N ARG A 187 -26.61 22.54 11.93
CA ARG A 187 -25.63 21.99 10.97
C ARG A 187 -26.29 21.09 9.91
N ILE A 188 -27.14 20.15 10.34
CA ILE A 188 -27.84 19.20 9.45
C ILE A 188 -28.92 19.93 8.64
N GLU A 189 -29.47 21.00 9.19
CA GLU A 189 -30.47 21.85 8.53
C GLU A 189 -29.86 22.92 7.61
N ASN A 190 -28.53 22.92 7.43
CA ASN A 190 -27.79 23.90 6.62
C ASN A 190 -28.03 25.37 7.03
N ARG A 191 -28.18 25.62 8.34
CA ARG A 191 -28.30 26.98 8.90
C ARG A 191 -26.93 27.65 8.94
N MET A 192 -26.90 28.97 8.79
CA MET A 192 -25.68 29.76 8.75
C MET A 192 -25.30 30.20 10.17
N PRO A 193 -24.11 29.84 10.69
CA PRO A 193 -23.71 30.20 12.05
C PRO A 193 -23.35 31.69 12.21
N ALA A 194 -23.11 32.39 11.10
CA ALA A 194 -22.85 33.82 11.03
C ALA A 194 -23.27 34.35 9.66
N ALA A 195 -23.43 35.66 9.51
CA ALA A 195 -23.71 36.27 8.22
C ALA A 195 -22.62 35.89 7.20
N PRO A 196 -22.97 35.60 5.92
CA PRO A 196 -21.95 35.43 4.90
C PRO A 196 -21.16 36.73 4.81
N ALA A 197 -19.89 36.68 5.20
CA ALA A 197 -19.04 37.85 5.20
C ALA A 197 -18.94 38.41 3.77
N ALA A 198 -19.43 39.63 3.58
CA ALA A 198 -18.91 40.49 2.53
C ALA A 198 -17.42 40.68 2.84
N SER A 199 -16.56 40.22 1.92
CA SER A 199 -15.08 40.22 1.96
C SER A 199 -14.46 39.55 3.20
N VAL A 200 -13.90 38.36 3.00
CA VAL A 200 -12.87 37.81 3.90
C VAL A 200 -11.66 38.76 3.83
N ASP A 201 -11.26 39.34 4.94
CA ASP A 201 -10.05 40.16 5.02
C ASP A 201 -8.84 39.26 4.76
N ALA A 202 -8.01 39.60 3.77
CA ALA A 202 -6.80 38.86 3.42
C ALA A 202 -5.84 38.71 4.62
N ALA A 203 -5.92 39.61 5.60
CA ALA A 203 -5.16 39.51 6.85
C ALA A 203 -5.54 38.27 7.69
N SER A 204 -6.79 37.80 7.62
CA SER A 204 -7.29 36.67 8.42
C SER A 204 -6.86 35.29 7.90
N ILE A 205 -6.45 35.21 6.62
CA ILE A 205 -6.01 33.97 5.96
C ILE A 205 -4.55 34.05 5.48
N ALA A 206 -3.80 35.07 5.90
CA ALA A 206 -2.42 35.30 5.44
C ALA A 206 -1.51 34.08 5.68
N GLY A 207 -1.63 33.42 6.83
CA GLY A 207 -0.86 32.21 7.14
C GLY A 207 -1.18 31.03 6.21
N ASP A 208 -2.46 30.85 5.86
CA ASP A 208 -2.90 29.79 4.95
C ASP A 208 -2.46 30.09 3.51
N LEU A 209 -2.53 31.36 3.09
CA LEU A 209 -2.04 31.82 1.78
C LEU A 209 -0.55 31.53 1.62
N ASP A 210 0.25 31.87 2.63
CA ASP A 210 1.70 31.64 2.60
C ASP A 210 2.03 30.15 2.60
N ALA A 211 1.36 29.35 3.43
CA ALA A 211 1.55 27.90 3.48
C ALA A 211 1.21 27.22 2.14
N VAL A 212 0.05 27.55 1.56
CA VAL A 212 -0.38 26.97 0.28
C VAL A 212 0.52 27.41 -0.86
N ARG A 213 0.95 28.69 -0.91
CA ARG A 213 1.93 29.16 -1.91
C ARG A 213 3.25 28.42 -1.80
N ALA A 214 3.78 28.25 -0.58
CA ALA A 214 5.03 27.54 -0.35
C ALA A 214 4.96 26.05 -0.74
N SER A 215 3.77 25.44 -0.66
CA SER A 215 3.57 24.02 -1.02
C SER A 215 3.65 23.74 -2.52
N GLY A 216 3.36 24.73 -3.38
CA GLY A 216 3.26 24.56 -4.83
C GLY A 216 2.06 23.72 -5.31
N LEU A 217 1.11 23.39 -4.42
CA LEU A 217 -0.04 22.52 -4.73
C LEU A 217 -1.24 23.27 -5.32
N PHE A 218 -1.23 24.61 -5.30
CA PHE A 218 -2.20 25.44 -6.00
C PHE A 218 -1.60 25.94 -7.32
N ASP A 219 -2.27 25.62 -8.43
CA ASP A 219 -1.84 26.00 -9.77
C ASP A 219 -2.68 27.20 -10.26
N PRO A 220 -2.16 28.44 -10.20
CA PRO A 220 -2.93 29.64 -10.51
C PRO A 220 -3.32 29.74 -11.99
N ASP A 221 -2.48 29.24 -12.90
CA ASP A 221 -2.74 29.31 -14.34
C ASP A 221 -3.86 28.31 -14.70
N TRP A 222 -3.73 27.06 -14.24
CA TRP A 222 -4.77 26.03 -14.42
C TRP A 222 -6.10 26.44 -13.79
N TYR A 223 -6.05 27.00 -12.58
CA TYR A 223 -7.25 27.44 -11.86
C TYR A 223 -7.96 28.57 -12.58
N THR A 224 -7.21 29.55 -13.09
CA THR A 224 -7.77 30.69 -13.83
C THR A 224 -8.30 30.26 -15.19
N GLU A 225 -7.63 29.36 -15.91
CA GLU A 225 -8.17 28.81 -17.16
C GLU A 225 -9.53 28.12 -16.95
N ARG A 226 -9.69 27.42 -15.83
CA ARG A 226 -10.89 26.60 -15.57
C ARG A 226 -12.04 27.34 -14.90
N TYR A 227 -11.73 28.29 -14.01
CA TYR A 227 -12.72 28.99 -13.18
C TYR A 227 -12.68 30.51 -13.33
N GLY A 228 -11.74 31.06 -14.11
CA GLY A 228 -11.42 32.49 -14.24
C GLY A 228 -12.61 33.40 -14.53
N ASP A 229 -13.52 32.95 -15.40
CA ASP A 229 -14.72 33.71 -15.78
C ASP A 229 -15.70 33.91 -14.61
N SER A 230 -15.57 33.15 -13.52
CA SER A 230 -16.47 33.14 -12.37
C SER A 230 -15.87 33.73 -11.10
N ILE A 231 -14.63 34.22 -11.14
CA ILE A 231 -13.89 34.74 -9.99
C ILE A 231 -13.59 36.23 -10.14
N VAL A 232 -13.61 36.95 -9.02
CA VAL A 232 -13.19 38.36 -8.95
C VAL A 232 -12.07 38.45 -7.91
N GLY A 233 -10.88 38.89 -8.32
CA GLY A 233 -9.71 39.06 -7.45
C GLY A 233 -8.65 37.96 -7.60
N ASP A 234 -7.77 37.82 -6.59
CA ASP A 234 -6.70 36.83 -6.57
C ASP A 234 -7.29 35.39 -6.53
N PRO A 235 -6.92 34.49 -7.48
CA PRO A 235 -7.49 33.14 -7.57
C PRO A 235 -7.26 32.28 -6.33
N LEU A 236 -6.11 32.41 -5.67
CA LEU A 236 -5.80 31.65 -4.47
C LEU A 236 -6.60 32.17 -3.28
N VAL A 237 -6.71 33.49 -3.13
CA VAL A 237 -7.57 34.12 -2.11
C VAL A 237 -9.01 33.64 -2.29
N PHE A 238 -9.50 33.64 -3.53
CA PHE A 238 -10.84 33.14 -3.84
C PHE A 238 -10.98 31.66 -3.50
N TYR A 239 -10.00 30.83 -3.88
CA TYR A 239 -10.03 29.39 -3.60
C TYR A 239 -10.08 29.12 -2.10
N ILE A 240 -9.19 29.72 -1.30
CA ILE A 240 -9.15 29.52 0.16
C ILE A 240 -10.44 30.00 0.82
N ALA A 241 -10.93 31.18 0.43
CA ALA A 241 -12.12 31.78 1.03
C ALA A 241 -13.42 31.06 0.64
N SER A 242 -13.55 30.57 -0.60
CA SER A 242 -14.83 30.04 -1.09
C SER A 242 -14.78 29.05 -2.24
N GLY A 243 -13.68 28.95 -2.99
CA GLY A 243 -13.62 28.06 -4.15
C GLY A 243 -13.69 26.58 -3.77
N TRP A 244 -13.05 26.18 -2.68
CA TRP A 244 -13.04 24.78 -2.23
C TRP A 244 -14.44 24.27 -1.84
N THR A 245 -15.27 25.10 -1.19
CA THR A 245 -16.67 24.72 -0.83
C THR A 245 -17.59 24.63 -2.04
N LYS A 246 -17.22 25.29 -3.14
CA LYS A 246 -17.90 25.17 -4.45
C LYS A 246 -17.42 23.96 -5.26
N GLY A 247 -16.54 23.13 -4.69
CA GLY A 247 -15.96 21.97 -5.36
C GLY A 247 -14.90 22.32 -6.41
N HIS A 248 -14.39 23.56 -6.43
CA HIS A 248 -13.27 23.90 -7.31
C HIS A 248 -12.04 23.12 -6.87
N GLN A 249 -11.29 22.59 -7.84
CA GLN A 249 -10.00 21.94 -7.58
C GLN A 249 -8.88 22.98 -7.59
N PRO A 250 -7.88 22.89 -6.70
CA PRO A 250 -6.77 23.85 -6.67
C PRO A 250 -5.75 23.65 -7.81
N GLY A 251 -5.77 22.50 -8.46
CA GLY A 251 -4.84 22.12 -9.52
C GLY A 251 -4.79 20.61 -9.71
N PRO A 252 -4.05 20.10 -10.71
CA PRO A 252 -3.94 18.67 -10.99
C PRO A 252 -3.22 17.88 -9.88
N SER A 253 -2.42 18.55 -9.04
CA SER A 253 -1.60 17.93 -7.99
C SER A 253 -2.34 17.66 -6.68
N PHE A 254 -3.61 18.08 -6.55
CA PHE A 254 -4.42 17.86 -5.36
C PHE A 254 -5.91 17.79 -5.71
N ASN A 255 -6.60 16.75 -5.24
CA ASN A 255 -8.03 16.58 -5.46
C ASN A 255 -8.80 16.76 -4.15
N GLY A 256 -9.42 17.92 -3.99
CA GLY A 256 -10.14 18.30 -2.77
C GLY A 256 -11.35 17.42 -2.50
N SER A 257 -12.06 16.98 -3.54
CA SER A 257 -13.23 16.10 -3.40
C SER A 257 -12.81 14.72 -2.90
N PHE A 258 -11.82 14.12 -3.54
CA PHE A 258 -11.22 12.86 -3.08
C PHE A 258 -10.71 12.97 -1.65
N TYR A 259 -10.03 14.08 -1.32
CA TYR A 259 -9.46 14.27 0.00
C TYR A 259 -10.56 14.28 1.08
N LEU A 260 -11.65 15.01 0.85
CA LEU A 260 -12.79 15.07 1.78
C LEU A 260 -13.56 13.74 1.87
N GLU A 261 -13.72 13.02 0.76
CA GLU A 261 -14.34 11.69 0.74
C GLU A 261 -13.49 10.64 1.48
N THR A 262 -12.17 10.71 1.33
CA THR A 262 -11.22 9.76 1.92
C THR A 262 -10.94 10.04 3.39
N TYR A 263 -11.07 11.31 3.80
CA TYR A 263 -10.81 11.78 5.15
C TYR A 263 -12.06 12.45 5.75
N PRO A 264 -13.05 11.64 6.21
CA PRO A 264 -14.30 12.15 6.77
C PRO A 264 -14.09 13.10 7.95
N ASP A 265 -13.02 12.92 8.73
CA ASP A 265 -12.67 13.80 9.85
C ASP A 265 -12.39 15.25 9.38
N VAL A 266 -11.77 15.42 8.22
CA VAL A 266 -11.51 16.74 7.62
C VAL A 266 -12.81 17.34 7.06
N ALA A 267 -13.64 16.51 6.43
CA ALA A 267 -14.92 16.92 5.88
C ALA A 267 -15.93 17.32 6.98
N GLU A 268 -16.03 16.52 8.04
CA GLU A 268 -16.90 16.75 9.20
C GLU A 268 -16.46 17.98 10.01
N ALA A 269 -15.15 18.23 10.10
CA ALA A 269 -14.61 19.45 10.70
C ALA A 269 -14.80 20.70 9.83
N GLY A 270 -15.19 20.54 8.55
CA GLY A 270 -15.38 21.63 7.62
C GLY A 270 -14.09 22.38 7.28
N PHE A 271 -12.93 21.70 7.33
CA PHE A 271 -11.66 22.31 6.98
C PHE A 271 -11.49 22.42 5.47
N ASN A 272 -10.81 23.49 5.02
CA ASN A 272 -10.35 23.56 3.65
C ASN A 272 -9.38 22.39 3.40
N PRO A 273 -9.66 21.50 2.42
CA PRO A 273 -8.89 20.27 2.25
C PRO A 273 -7.43 20.52 1.88
N LEU A 274 -7.15 21.55 1.07
CA LEU A 274 -5.78 21.86 0.67
C LEU A 274 -4.98 22.48 1.82
N VAL A 275 -5.59 23.40 2.57
CA VAL A 275 -4.95 24.01 3.76
C VAL A 275 -4.67 22.93 4.81
N HIS A 276 -5.66 22.09 5.10
CA HIS A 276 -5.48 20.98 6.03
C HIS A 276 -4.36 20.04 5.57
N TYR A 277 -4.32 19.70 4.29
CA TYR A 277 -3.28 18.84 3.75
C TYR A 277 -1.89 19.44 3.94
N VAL A 278 -1.70 20.71 3.58
CA VAL A 278 -0.41 21.40 3.71
C VAL A 278 0.03 21.53 5.17
N SER A 279 -0.89 21.86 6.08
CA SER A 279 -0.57 22.08 7.49
C SER A 279 -0.39 20.80 8.30
N HIS A 280 -1.13 19.73 7.97
CA HIS A 280 -1.18 18.49 8.75
C HIS A 280 -1.12 17.24 7.89
N GLY A 281 -1.95 17.15 6.84
CA GLY A 281 -2.10 15.93 6.05
C GLY A 281 -0.80 15.39 5.42
N MET A 282 0.12 16.26 5.03
CA MET A 282 1.43 15.87 4.48
C MET A 282 2.28 15.14 5.52
N SER A 283 2.32 15.63 6.77
CA SER A 283 3.10 15.01 7.85
C SER A 283 2.41 13.77 8.44
N GLU A 284 1.09 13.71 8.34
CA GLU A 284 0.27 12.54 8.70
C GLU A 284 0.30 11.43 7.63
N GLY A 285 0.91 11.68 6.46
CA GLY A 285 1.00 10.69 5.37
C GLY A 285 -0.31 10.48 4.61
N ARG A 286 -1.23 11.45 4.65
CA ARG A 286 -2.47 11.42 3.88
C ARG A 286 -2.18 11.58 2.38
N LEU A 287 -3.08 11.07 1.54
CA LEU A 287 -2.99 11.11 0.09
C LEU A 287 -3.66 12.39 -0.43
N ALA A 288 -2.95 13.15 -1.26
CA ALA A 288 -3.49 14.33 -1.97
C ALA A 288 -4.40 13.97 -3.16
N LEU A 289 -4.25 12.74 -3.67
CA LEU A 289 -4.90 12.22 -4.88
C LEU A 289 -5.29 10.76 -4.63
N PRO A 290 -6.31 10.23 -5.33
CA PRO A 290 -6.63 8.81 -5.29
C PRO A 290 -5.39 7.95 -5.48
N ASP A 291 -5.23 6.90 -4.67
CA ASP A 291 -4.12 5.96 -4.86
C ASP A 291 -4.26 5.35 -6.27
N PRO A 292 -3.34 5.65 -7.21
CA PRO A 292 -3.45 5.12 -8.56
C PRO A 292 -3.26 3.60 -8.59
N PHE A 293 -2.77 3.01 -7.50
CA PHE A 293 -2.63 1.57 -7.30
C PHE A 293 -3.79 0.95 -6.51
N ALA A 294 -4.85 1.71 -6.20
CA ALA A 294 -6.07 1.14 -5.66
C ALA A 294 -6.66 0.11 -6.66
N PRO A 295 -7.22 -1.04 -6.20
CA PRO A 295 -7.58 -2.15 -7.09
C PRO A 295 -8.42 -1.77 -8.31
N HIS A 296 -9.45 -0.93 -8.13
CA HIS A 296 -10.33 -0.51 -9.24
C HIS A 296 -9.65 0.43 -10.24
N ALA A 297 -8.82 1.36 -9.76
CA ALA A 297 -8.06 2.27 -10.62
C ALA A 297 -7.00 1.50 -11.40
N LEU A 298 -6.26 0.64 -10.70
CA LEU A 298 -5.20 -0.18 -11.27
C LEU A 298 -5.73 -1.14 -12.34
N GLN A 299 -6.83 -1.84 -12.09
CA GLN A 299 -7.46 -2.74 -13.06
C GLN A 299 -7.87 -2.01 -14.35
N SER A 300 -8.41 -0.81 -14.22
CA SER A 300 -8.82 -0.01 -15.39
C SER A 300 -7.63 0.39 -16.27
N VAL A 301 -6.47 0.68 -15.67
CA VAL A 301 -5.24 1.00 -16.41
C VAL A 301 -4.60 -0.27 -16.97
N LEU A 302 -4.50 -1.34 -16.16
CA LEU A 302 -3.98 -2.64 -16.58
C LEU A 302 -4.71 -3.20 -17.80
N ALA A 303 -6.04 -3.16 -17.79
CA ALA A 303 -6.88 -3.69 -18.88
C ALA A 303 -6.56 -3.04 -20.24
N ARG A 304 -6.10 -1.77 -20.26
CA ARG A 304 -5.67 -1.09 -21.50
C ARG A 304 -4.45 -1.73 -22.12
N PHE A 305 -3.51 -2.19 -21.30
CA PHE A 305 -2.23 -2.76 -21.73
C PHE A 305 -2.26 -4.29 -21.82
N GLN A 306 -3.27 -4.93 -21.21
CA GLN A 306 -3.42 -6.39 -21.25
C GLN A 306 -3.67 -6.94 -22.64
N LEU A 307 -4.25 -6.15 -23.55
CA LEU A 307 -4.67 -6.59 -24.88
C LEU A 307 -3.81 -6.00 -26.01
N ASP A 308 -2.93 -5.05 -25.72
CA ASP A 308 -2.14 -4.34 -26.72
C ASP A 308 -0.69 -4.07 -26.25
N PRO A 309 0.25 -4.99 -26.56
CA PRO A 309 1.67 -4.80 -26.28
C PRO A 309 2.26 -3.56 -26.94
N ALA A 310 1.78 -3.15 -28.11
CA ALA A 310 2.31 -1.98 -28.82
C ALA A 310 1.92 -0.69 -28.09
N ALA A 311 0.68 -0.60 -27.60
CA ALA A 311 0.26 0.52 -26.76
C ALA A 311 1.04 0.59 -25.44
N ALA A 312 1.40 -0.56 -24.86
CA ALA A 312 2.24 -0.63 -23.66
C ALA A 312 3.66 -0.09 -23.94
N GLU A 313 4.31 -0.55 -25.01
CA GLU A 313 5.64 -0.09 -25.41
C GLU A 313 5.65 1.40 -25.77
N GLU A 314 4.63 1.87 -26.48
CA GLU A 314 4.46 3.29 -26.82
C GLU A 314 4.37 4.17 -25.58
N THR A 315 3.57 3.74 -24.60
CA THR A 315 3.42 4.45 -23.32
C THR A 315 4.74 4.55 -22.57
N ILE A 316 5.51 3.45 -22.54
CA ILE A 316 6.83 3.41 -21.91
C ILE A 316 7.79 4.37 -22.63
N ARG A 317 7.88 4.29 -23.96
CA ARG A 317 8.77 5.12 -24.77
C ARG A 317 8.47 6.61 -24.58
N ALA A 318 7.20 7.00 -24.70
CA ALA A 318 6.78 8.39 -24.51
C ALA A 318 7.13 8.90 -23.10
N ASN A 319 7.01 8.06 -22.08
CA ASN A 319 7.39 8.43 -20.73
C ASN A 319 8.90 8.66 -20.57
N LEU A 320 9.74 7.83 -21.18
CA LEU A 320 11.19 8.00 -21.16
C LEU A 320 11.65 9.34 -21.76
N GLU A 321 10.96 9.86 -22.76
CA GLU A 321 11.26 11.18 -23.37
C GLU A 321 11.04 12.35 -22.40
N HIS A 322 10.23 12.16 -21.35
CA HIS A 322 9.92 13.18 -20.35
C HIS A 322 10.80 13.09 -19.09
N HIS A 323 11.59 12.03 -18.95
CA HIS A 323 12.48 11.84 -17.81
C HIS A 323 13.94 11.96 -18.22
N GLN A 324 14.78 12.47 -17.32
CA GLN A 324 16.23 12.37 -17.47
C GLN A 324 16.65 10.93 -17.15
N TRP A 325 16.50 10.03 -18.12
CA TRP A 325 16.90 8.64 -17.96
C TRP A 325 18.41 8.54 -17.73
N PRO A 326 18.88 7.80 -16.71
CA PRO A 326 20.29 7.75 -16.39
C PRO A 326 21.09 7.06 -17.49
N ARG A 327 22.21 7.68 -17.88
CA ARG A 327 23.17 7.16 -18.85
C ARG A 327 24.58 7.17 -18.25
N PHE A 328 25.40 6.22 -18.66
CA PHE A 328 26.70 5.96 -18.07
C PHE A 328 27.75 5.65 -19.15
N ALA A 329 29.00 5.97 -18.83
CA ALA A 329 30.14 5.60 -19.67
C ALA A 329 30.35 4.08 -19.69
N ARG A 330 30.89 3.57 -20.81
CA ARG A 330 31.36 2.18 -20.89
C ARG A 330 32.43 1.94 -19.83
N GLY A 331 32.33 0.83 -19.09
CA GLY A 331 33.21 0.51 -17.98
C GLY A 331 32.81 1.16 -16.65
N ALA A 332 31.71 1.92 -16.58
CA ALA A 332 31.16 2.40 -15.32
C ALA A 332 30.92 1.24 -14.35
N LYS A 333 31.10 1.51 -13.05
CA LYS A 333 30.87 0.52 -11.99
C LYS A 333 29.36 0.29 -11.84
N MET A 334 28.95 -0.98 -11.80
CA MET A 334 27.56 -1.35 -11.61
C MET A 334 27.43 -2.34 -10.47
N ASP A 335 27.01 -1.85 -9.31
CA ASP A 335 26.79 -2.69 -8.14
C ASP A 335 25.33 -3.16 -8.14
N VAL A 336 25.12 -4.46 -8.32
CA VAL A 336 23.79 -5.09 -8.35
C VAL A 336 23.49 -5.68 -6.97
N PHE A 337 22.62 -5.01 -6.23
CA PHE A 337 22.23 -5.35 -4.87
C PHE A 337 21.01 -6.27 -4.82
N VAL A 338 21.11 -7.29 -3.97
CA VAL A 338 20.00 -8.19 -3.63
C VAL A 338 20.07 -8.54 -2.15
N HIS A 339 18.91 -8.76 -1.51
CA HIS A 339 18.86 -9.07 -0.09
C HIS A 339 19.38 -10.49 0.17
N SER A 340 20.34 -10.64 1.08
CA SER A 340 21.00 -11.94 1.36
C SER A 340 20.04 -12.99 1.93
N ARG A 341 18.99 -12.54 2.62
CA ARG A 341 17.88 -13.38 3.15
C ARG A 341 16.60 -13.31 2.31
N GLY A 342 16.70 -12.76 1.10
CA GLY A 342 15.59 -12.71 0.15
C GLY A 342 15.29 -14.07 -0.46
N ASN A 343 14.29 -14.11 -1.33
CA ASN A 343 13.97 -15.30 -2.08
C ASN A 343 15.11 -15.65 -3.05
N ILE A 344 15.45 -16.92 -3.17
CA ILE A 344 16.49 -17.46 -4.06
C ILE A 344 16.31 -16.96 -5.51
N PHE A 345 15.08 -16.84 -5.99
CA PHE A 345 14.80 -16.35 -7.34
C PHE A 345 15.29 -14.90 -7.54
N MET A 346 15.25 -14.06 -6.50
CA MET A 346 15.74 -12.68 -6.60
C MET A 346 17.26 -12.64 -6.75
N ARG A 347 17.95 -13.54 -6.04
CA ARG A 347 19.40 -13.70 -6.17
C ARG A 347 19.78 -14.18 -7.58
N GLU A 348 19.07 -15.15 -8.11
CA GLU A 348 19.32 -15.66 -9.47
C GLU A 348 19.11 -14.57 -10.53
N ILE A 349 18.06 -13.75 -10.39
CA ILE A 349 17.82 -12.59 -11.25
C ILE A 349 18.97 -11.57 -11.11
N ALA A 350 19.41 -11.29 -9.88
CA ALA A 350 20.52 -10.37 -9.65
C ALA A 350 21.84 -10.85 -10.25
N GLU A 351 22.14 -12.15 -10.18
CA GLU A 351 23.32 -12.75 -10.81
C GLU A 351 23.21 -12.73 -12.34
N LEU A 352 22.02 -12.97 -12.90
CA LEU A 352 21.77 -12.85 -14.33
C LEU A 352 21.97 -11.42 -14.82
N VAL A 353 21.41 -10.43 -14.11
CA VAL A 353 21.56 -9.00 -14.42
C VAL A 353 23.01 -8.55 -14.28
N THR A 354 23.73 -9.04 -13.28
CA THR A 354 25.17 -8.80 -13.13
C THR A 354 25.93 -9.34 -14.35
N ALA A 355 25.65 -10.57 -14.78
CA ALA A 355 26.30 -11.17 -15.94
C ALA A 355 25.95 -10.43 -17.25
N GLY A 356 24.68 -10.03 -17.42
CA GLY A 356 24.24 -9.21 -18.55
C GLY A 356 24.90 -7.83 -18.58
N ALA A 357 25.09 -7.20 -17.42
CA ALA A 357 25.79 -5.93 -17.30
C ALA A 357 27.28 -6.06 -17.67
N ILE A 358 27.94 -7.17 -17.30
CA ILE A 358 29.30 -7.48 -17.74
C ILE A 358 29.33 -7.63 -19.27
N GLU A 359 28.38 -8.37 -19.87
CA GLU A 359 28.26 -8.52 -21.32
C GLU A 359 28.04 -7.17 -22.04
N ALA A 360 27.26 -6.27 -21.43
CA ALA A 360 27.04 -4.91 -21.93
C ALA A 360 28.29 -4.01 -21.86
N GLY A 361 29.26 -4.35 -21.01
CA GLY A 361 30.54 -3.65 -20.85
C GLY A 361 30.64 -2.78 -19.59
N PHE A 362 29.85 -3.05 -18.56
CA PHE A 362 30.00 -2.45 -17.23
C PHE A 362 31.02 -3.21 -16.38
N ALA A 363 31.67 -2.52 -15.44
CA ALA A 363 32.42 -3.16 -14.37
C ALA A 363 31.44 -3.59 -13.27
N ALA A 364 30.64 -4.62 -13.56
CA ALA A 364 29.53 -5.04 -12.70
C ALA A 364 29.90 -6.12 -11.69
N ARG A 365 29.24 -6.10 -10.53
CA ARG A 365 29.38 -7.12 -9.48
C ARG A 365 28.08 -7.28 -8.68
N LEU A 366 27.89 -8.46 -8.11
CA LEU A 366 26.81 -8.74 -7.17
C LEU A 366 27.20 -8.24 -5.77
N CYS A 367 26.25 -7.61 -5.07
CA CYS A 367 26.41 -7.03 -3.74
C CYS A 367 25.22 -7.37 -2.83
N HIS A 368 25.42 -7.21 -1.52
CA HIS A 368 24.38 -7.40 -0.51
C HIS A 368 24.16 -6.15 0.36
N GLU A 369 23.17 -6.22 1.25
CA GLU A 369 22.74 -5.12 2.12
C GLU A 369 23.83 -4.67 3.12
N ASP A 370 24.74 -5.55 3.54
CA ASP A 370 25.85 -5.22 4.44
C ASP A 370 26.84 -4.24 3.80
N GLU A 371 27.11 -4.42 2.51
CA GLU A 371 27.87 -3.48 1.70
C GLU A 371 27.09 -2.19 1.47
N PHE A 372 25.78 -2.29 1.21
CA PHE A 372 24.92 -1.12 1.00
C PHE A 372 24.91 -0.17 2.21
N PHE A 373 24.96 -0.70 3.44
CA PHE A 373 25.12 0.11 4.66
C PHE A 373 26.43 0.90 4.73
N ARG A 374 27.46 0.50 3.99
CA ARG A 374 28.79 1.15 3.95
C ARG A 374 28.92 2.16 2.81
N VAL A 375 28.08 2.08 1.78
CA VAL A 375 28.10 3.01 0.64
C VAL A 375 27.51 4.36 1.05
N LYS A 376 28.28 5.44 0.87
CA LYS A 376 27.80 6.82 1.06
C LYS A 376 26.69 7.14 0.05
N ALA A 377 25.67 7.89 0.45
CA ALA A 377 24.54 8.24 -0.42
C ALA A 377 24.99 8.88 -1.75
N GLU A 378 25.99 9.76 -1.70
CA GLU A 378 26.58 10.48 -2.84
C GLU A 378 27.32 9.58 -3.85
N SER A 379 27.68 8.35 -3.46
CA SER A 379 28.37 7.38 -4.34
C SER A 379 27.45 6.31 -4.92
N ARG A 380 26.15 6.37 -4.64
CA ARG A 380 25.14 5.40 -5.13
C ARG A 380 24.69 5.70 -6.57
N HIS A 381 24.90 6.94 -7.01
CA HIS A 381 24.65 7.40 -8.35
C HIS A 381 25.64 8.50 -8.71
N SER A 382 26.50 8.22 -9.67
CA SER A 382 27.36 9.22 -10.31
C SER A 382 27.49 8.88 -11.80
N ALA A 383 28.11 9.77 -12.58
CA ALA A 383 28.41 9.48 -13.99
C ALA A 383 29.22 8.17 -14.18
N ASP A 384 29.97 7.73 -13.16
CA ASP A 384 30.88 6.59 -13.21
C ASP A 384 30.41 5.37 -12.40
N ALA A 385 29.30 5.47 -11.66
CA ALA A 385 28.82 4.41 -10.78
C ALA A 385 27.30 4.38 -10.63
N VAL A 386 26.72 3.18 -10.69
CA VAL A 386 25.29 2.94 -10.53
C VAL A 386 25.03 1.77 -9.58
N ALA A 387 24.08 1.98 -8.66
CA ALA A 387 23.49 0.92 -7.87
C ALA A 387 22.18 0.44 -8.52
N ILE A 388 22.11 -0.85 -8.86
CA ILE A 388 20.86 -1.52 -9.23
C ILE A 388 20.37 -2.30 -8.02
N ILE A 389 19.13 -2.11 -7.60
CA ILE A 389 18.54 -2.85 -6.46
C ILE A 389 17.45 -3.77 -6.98
N VAL A 390 17.66 -5.08 -6.85
CA VAL A 390 16.72 -6.11 -7.28
C VAL A 390 15.70 -6.38 -6.18
N ALA A 391 14.43 -6.55 -6.57
CA ALA A 391 13.34 -6.86 -5.67
C ALA A 391 13.24 -5.84 -4.52
N PRO A 392 12.87 -4.57 -4.79
CA PRO A 392 12.80 -3.55 -3.75
C PRO A 392 11.82 -3.89 -2.62
N HIS A 393 10.79 -4.70 -2.90
CA HIS A 393 9.87 -5.23 -1.91
C HIS A 393 10.51 -6.22 -0.92
N GLU A 394 11.66 -6.80 -1.24
CA GLU A 394 12.47 -7.57 -0.29
C GLU A 394 13.60 -6.72 0.29
N PHE A 395 14.37 -6.04 -0.56
CA PHE A 395 15.61 -5.35 -0.16
C PHE A 395 15.41 -4.29 0.93
N PHE A 396 14.31 -3.53 0.88
CA PHE A 396 14.02 -2.49 1.87
C PHE A 396 13.10 -2.96 3.01
N VAL A 397 12.47 -4.13 2.88
CA VAL A 397 11.41 -4.58 3.80
C VAL A 397 11.91 -5.66 4.74
N ILE A 398 12.76 -6.57 4.26
CA ILE A 398 13.36 -7.65 5.06
C ILE A 398 14.44 -7.06 5.98
N GLU A 399 14.55 -7.62 7.18
CA GLU A 399 15.55 -7.23 8.15
C GLU A 399 16.84 -8.04 8.01
N PHE A 400 17.95 -7.32 8.11
CA PHE A 400 19.29 -7.87 8.26
C PHE A 400 19.90 -7.37 9.58
N GLN A 401 20.27 -8.31 10.46
CA GLN A 401 20.83 -8.00 11.79
C GLN A 401 19.97 -7.02 12.61
N GLY A 402 18.64 -7.18 12.55
CA GLY A 402 17.67 -6.32 13.27
C GLY A 402 17.51 -4.92 12.69
N ARG A 403 17.98 -4.68 11.45
CA ARG A 403 17.90 -3.39 10.77
C ARG A 403 17.33 -3.56 9.36
N LYS A 404 16.54 -2.59 8.92
CA LYS A 404 16.09 -2.47 7.53
C LYS A 404 16.92 -1.43 6.79
N VAL A 405 17.06 -1.59 5.49
CA VAL A 405 17.58 -0.53 4.63
C VAL A 405 16.52 0.60 4.58
N PRO A 406 16.86 1.86 4.90
CA PRO A 406 15.89 2.94 4.85
C PRO A 406 15.35 3.16 3.43
N MET A 407 14.02 3.22 3.27
CA MET A 407 13.37 3.38 1.95
C MET A 407 13.83 4.60 1.16
N HIS A 408 14.10 5.73 1.84
CA HIS A 408 14.60 6.94 1.18
C HIS A 408 16.00 6.77 0.55
N TRP A 409 16.71 5.67 0.82
CA TRP A 409 17.97 5.31 0.17
C TRP A 409 17.77 4.74 -1.24
N ALA A 410 16.53 4.51 -1.67
CA ALA A 410 16.20 4.23 -3.05
C ALA A 410 16.44 5.45 -3.97
N ALA A 411 16.45 6.67 -3.42
CA ALA A 411 16.77 7.87 -4.16
C ALA A 411 18.17 7.78 -4.79
N GLY A 412 18.25 7.98 -6.11
CA GLY A 412 19.48 7.83 -6.89
C GLY A 412 19.76 6.40 -7.38
N ALA A 413 19.13 5.36 -6.81
CA ALA A 413 19.30 3.99 -7.30
C ALA A 413 18.41 3.71 -8.50
N VAL A 414 18.83 2.75 -9.33
CA VAL A 414 17.97 2.09 -10.31
C VAL A 414 17.33 0.90 -9.61
N LEU A 415 16.01 0.77 -9.65
CA LEU A 415 15.32 -0.38 -9.06
C LEU A 415 14.93 -1.38 -10.15
N LEU A 416 15.13 -2.67 -9.91
CA LEU A 416 14.58 -3.74 -10.73
C LEU A 416 13.37 -4.33 -10.00
N ASN A 417 12.18 -3.93 -10.44
CA ASN A 417 10.93 -4.52 -10.00
C ASN A 417 10.69 -5.87 -10.70
N VAL A 418 10.37 -6.87 -9.88
CA VAL A 418 10.12 -8.26 -10.28
C VAL A 418 8.80 -8.79 -9.73
N GLU A 419 8.04 -7.91 -9.06
CA GLU A 419 6.82 -8.24 -8.33
C GLU A 419 5.59 -7.71 -9.05
N GLN A 420 4.48 -8.43 -8.92
CA GLN A 420 3.24 -8.18 -9.64
C GLN A 420 2.48 -7.04 -8.95
N LEU A 421 1.95 -6.10 -9.75
CA LEU A 421 1.31 -4.87 -9.25
C LEU A 421 0.20 -5.08 -8.21
N HIS A 422 -0.50 -6.21 -8.27
CA HIS A 422 -1.63 -6.51 -7.39
C HIS A 422 -1.23 -7.09 -6.03
N THR A 423 0.06 -7.42 -5.80
CA THR A 423 0.47 -8.08 -4.56
C THR A 423 0.78 -7.09 -3.44
N GLY A 424 0.61 -7.55 -2.20
CA GLY A 424 0.99 -6.77 -1.01
C GLY A 424 2.50 -6.46 -0.97
N TRP A 425 3.33 -7.32 -1.56
CA TRP A 425 4.77 -7.11 -1.70
C TRP A 425 5.07 -5.92 -2.63
N PHE A 426 4.41 -5.81 -3.78
CA PHE A 426 4.56 -4.63 -4.63
C PHE A 426 4.22 -3.34 -3.86
N LYS A 427 3.10 -3.34 -3.13
CA LYS A 427 2.69 -2.20 -2.29
C LYS A 427 3.75 -1.86 -1.23
N ALA A 428 4.41 -2.86 -0.66
CA ALA A 428 5.50 -2.64 0.31
C ALA A 428 6.76 -2.00 -0.32
N GLY A 429 7.05 -2.32 -1.59
CA GLY A 429 8.15 -1.72 -2.35
C GLY A 429 7.81 -0.36 -3.01
N LEU A 430 6.53 -0.01 -3.13
CA LEU A 430 6.06 1.19 -3.83
C LEU A 430 6.68 2.51 -3.32
N PRO A 431 6.92 2.73 -2.01
CA PRO A 431 7.60 3.93 -1.53
C PRO A 431 9.01 4.11 -2.14
N ALA A 432 9.77 3.02 -2.29
CA ALA A 432 11.08 3.06 -2.95
C ALA A 432 10.94 3.38 -4.44
N ILE A 433 10.00 2.70 -5.13
CA ILE A 433 9.70 2.89 -6.56
C ILE A 433 9.38 4.36 -6.89
N ARG A 434 8.62 5.05 -6.03
CA ARG A 434 8.25 6.47 -6.23
C ARG A 434 9.43 7.44 -6.15
N THR A 435 10.52 7.05 -5.49
CA THR A 435 11.69 7.90 -5.27
C THR A 435 12.92 7.50 -6.08
N ALA A 436 12.84 6.37 -6.80
CA ALA A 436 13.94 5.83 -7.58
C ALA A 436 14.38 6.78 -8.70
N ALA A 437 15.67 6.72 -9.08
CA ALA A 437 16.16 7.44 -10.25
C ALA A 437 15.60 6.84 -11.55
N ALA A 438 15.46 5.52 -11.58
CA ALA A 438 14.82 4.77 -12.66
C ALA A 438 14.28 3.44 -12.14
N VAL A 439 13.29 2.88 -12.83
CA VAL A 439 12.67 1.60 -12.53
C VAL A 439 12.72 0.71 -13.77
N LEU A 440 13.46 -0.38 -13.69
CA LEU A 440 13.38 -1.49 -14.63
C LEU A 440 12.27 -2.41 -14.12
N ASP A 441 11.34 -2.82 -14.98
CA ASP A 441 10.31 -3.78 -14.62
C ASP A 441 10.32 -4.96 -15.60
N ILE A 442 10.29 -6.18 -15.08
CA ILE A 442 10.29 -7.38 -15.93
C ILE A 442 8.92 -7.64 -16.57
N SER A 443 7.86 -6.99 -16.13
CA SER A 443 6.54 -7.10 -16.73
C SER A 443 6.26 -5.91 -17.64
N LEU A 444 5.99 -6.17 -18.92
CA LEU A 444 5.65 -5.13 -19.90
C LEU A 444 4.43 -4.31 -19.45
N GLN A 445 3.39 -4.99 -18.97
CA GLN A 445 2.17 -4.34 -18.49
C GLN A 445 2.43 -3.51 -17.24
N SER A 446 3.27 -4.01 -16.32
CA SER A 446 3.65 -3.27 -15.12
C SER A 446 4.46 -2.02 -15.46
N ALA A 447 5.47 -2.15 -16.31
CA ALA A 447 6.25 -1.04 -16.82
C ALA A 447 5.36 0.05 -17.45
N ALA A 448 4.36 -0.35 -18.24
CA ALA A 448 3.43 0.56 -18.90
C ALA A 448 2.48 1.27 -17.92
N VAL A 449 2.00 0.57 -16.87
CA VAL A 449 1.22 1.21 -15.80
C VAL A 449 2.07 2.23 -15.06
N LEU A 450 3.31 1.87 -14.66
CA LEU A 450 4.21 2.80 -13.97
C LEU A 450 4.52 4.03 -14.84
N ALA A 451 4.74 3.83 -16.15
CA ALA A 451 4.95 4.89 -17.12
C ALA A 451 3.70 5.77 -17.32
N HIS A 452 2.51 5.17 -17.36
CA HIS A 452 1.24 5.89 -17.41
C HIS A 452 1.07 6.84 -16.21
N LEU A 453 1.56 6.39 -15.05
CA LEU A 453 1.58 7.13 -13.79
C LEU A 453 2.78 8.08 -13.66
N LYS A 454 3.54 8.31 -14.74
CA LYS A 454 4.67 9.25 -14.82
C LYS A 454 5.82 8.93 -13.85
N LEU A 455 5.97 7.65 -13.51
CA LEU A 455 7.16 7.15 -12.82
C LEU A 455 8.24 6.84 -13.86
N PRO A 456 9.54 7.04 -13.56
CA PRO A 456 10.63 6.84 -14.52
C PRO A 456 10.90 5.35 -14.75
N SER A 457 9.98 4.65 -15.42
CA SER A 457 10.02 3.21 -15.61
C SER A 457 10.20 2.78 -17.06
N THR A 458 10.84 1.64 -17.26
CA THR A 458 10.92 0.93 -18.54
C THR A 458 10.79 -0.57 -18.37
N TYR A 459 10.52 -1.26 -19.48
CA TYR A 459 10.47 -2.72 -19.53
C TYR A 459 11.87 -3.31 -19.73
N LEU A 460 12.27 -4.24 -18.86
CA LEU A 460 13.50 -5.01 -18.99
C LEU A 460 13.18 -6.50 -19.15
N PRO A 461 13.22 -7.05 -20.37
CA PRO A 461 13.18 -8.50 -20.56
C PRO A 461 14.46 -9.14 -20.01
N LEU A 462 14.34 -10.17 -19.17
CA LEU A 462 15.51 -10.80 -18.53
C LEU A 462 16.47 -11.47 -19.52
N GLY A 463 15.97 -11.92 -20.69
CA GLY A 463 16.79 -12.31 -21.84
C GLY A 463 17.85 -13.39 -21.60
N TYR A 464 18.71 -13.56 -22.61
CA TYR A 464 19.84 -14.48 -22.65
C TYR A 464 21.14 -13.77 -22.30
N VAL A 465 22.01 -14.48 -21.58
CA VAL A 465 23.40 -14.10 -21.31
C VAL A 465 24.27 -15.28 -21.68
N LYS A 466 25.31 -15.04 -22.50
CA LYS A 466 26.16 -16.14 -22.96
C LYS A 466 26.95 -16.75 -21.80
N ASP A 467 27.07 -18.08 -21.80
CA ASP A 467 27.88 -18.84 -20.84
C ASP A 467 27.50 -18.61 -19.36
N PHE A 468 26.23 -18.27 -19.09
CA PHE A 468 25.73 -18.07 -17.73
C PHE A 468 25.69 -19.37 -16.92
N ALA A 469 26.61 -19.51 -15.96
CA ALA A 469 26.91 -20.76 -15.27
C ALA A 469 25.70 -21.42 -14.58
N ARG A 470 24.78 -20.64 -13.99
CA ARG A 470 23.60 -21.21 -13.30
C ARG A 470 22.65 -21.98 -14.20
N LEU A 471 22.61 -21.63 -15.48
CA LEU A 471 21.73 -22.25 -16.47
C LEU A 471 22.50 -23.20 -17.39
N ALA A 472 23.74 -23.54 -17.02
CA ALA A 472 24.56 -24.51 -17.75
C ALA A 472 24.01 -25.94 -17.63
N VAL A 473 24.50 -26.81 -18.51
CA VAL A 473 24.17 -28.24 -18.54
C VAL A 473 24.52 -28.91 -17.20
N GLN A 474 23.56 -29.64 -16.64
CA GLN A 474 23.69 -30.37 -15.37
C GLN A 474 23.84 -31.87 -15.64
N GLU A 475 25.07 -32.28 -15.91
CA GLU A 475 25.44 -33.67 -16.21
C GLU A 475 24.90 -34.64 -15.15
N THR A 476 25.06 -34.26 -13.87
CA THR A 476 24.51 -34.98 -12.73
C THR A 476 23.54 -34.10 -11.95
N LEU A 477 22.60 -34.72 -11.25
CA LEU A 477 21.74 -34.02 -10.29
C LEU A 477 22.46 -33.89 -8.94
N PRO A 478 22.31 -32.77 -8.22
CA PRO A 478 22.91 -32.60 -6.90
C PRO A 478 22.30 -33.59 -5.89
N ASP A 479 23.11 -34.03 -4.92
CA ASP A 479 22.65 -34.91 -3.84
C ASP A 479 21.95 -34.10 -2.75
N VAL A 480 20.70 -33.73 -3.01
CA VAL A 480 19.82 -33.03 -2.07
C VAL A 480 18.68 -33.94 -1.61
N THR A 481 18.22 -33.75 -0.38
CA THR A 481 17.18 -34.58 0.25
C THR A 481 15.92 -34.69 -0.60
N ALA A 482 15.50 -33.59 -1.23
CA ALA A 482 14.33 -33.52 -2.10
C ALA A 482 14.41 -34.44 -3.32
N LEU A 483 15.62 -34.81 -3.78
CA LEU A 483 15.83 -35.67 -4.93
C LEU A 483 16.12 -37.12 -4.55
N ARG A 484 16.17 -37.49 -3.26
CA ARG A 484 16.54 -38.86 -2.85
C ARG A 484 15.58 -39.92 -3.36
N SER A 485 14.27 -39.64 -3.34
CA SER A 485 13.23 -40.54 -3.86
C SER A 485 13.09 -40.53 -5.38
N LEU A 486 13.77 -39.61 -6.09
CA LEU A 486 13.70 -39.53 -7.54
C LEU A 486 14.21 -40.83 -8.16
N GLU A 487 13.47 -41.33 -9.15
CA GLU A 487 13.75 -42.60 -9.79
C GLU A 487 15.17 -42.66 -10.37
N ARG A 488 15.80 -43.84 -10.22
CA ARG A 488 17.18 -44.06 -10.64
C ARG A 488 17.41 -43.78 -12.12
N ALA A 489 16.44 -44.11 -12.98
CA ALA A 489 16.52 -43.85 -14.42
C ALA A 489 16.68 -42.35 -14.71
N ILE A 490 15.88 -41.47 -14.09
CA ILE A 490 15.98 -40.01 -14.27
C ILE A 490 17.35 -39.50 -13.80
N LYS A 491 17.82 -39.95 -12.63
CA LYS A 491 19.13 -39.55 -12.10
C LYS A 491 20.29 -39.93 -13.02
N GLN A 492 20.19 -41.09 -13.66
CA GLN A 492 21.25 -41.67 -14.47
C GLN A 492 21.21 -41.22 -15.92
N THR A 493 20.09 -40.69 -16.42
CA THR A 493 20.03 -40.11 -17.77
C THR A 493 20.78 -38.78 -17.77
N PRO A 494 21.92 -38.66 -18.49
CA PRO A 494 22.55 -37.36 -18.69
C PRO A 494 21.71 -36.49 -19.64
N PRO A 495 21.64 -35.17 -19.43
CA PRO A 495 20.89 -34.30 -20.32
C PRO A 495 21.62 -34.15 -21.66
N VAL A 496 20.90 -34.35 -22.76
CA VAL A 496 21.38 -33.99 -24.11
C VAL A 496 20.36 -33.01 -24.69
N LEU A 497 20.64 -31.70 -24.55
CA LEU A 497 19.62 -30.67 -24.76
C LEU A 497 19.06 -30.63 -26.20
N ASP A 498 19.91 -30.94 -27.18
CA ASP A 498 19.57 -30.99 -28.61
C ASP A 498 19.06 -32.37 -29.06
N ALA A 499 19.04 -33.39 -28.18
CA ALA A 499 18.40 -34.66 -28.50
C ALA A 499 16.87 -34.50 -28.57
N PRO A 500 16.17 -35.38 -29.32
CA PRO A 500 14.72 -35.33 -29.39
C PRO A 500 14.06 -35.40 -28.01
N LEU A 501 12.97 -34.64 -27.79
CA LEU A 501 12.25 -34.65 -26.51
C LEU A 501 11.83 -36.06 -26.07
N SER A 502 11.51 -36.95 -27.01
CA SER A 502 11.15 -38.34 -26.72
C SER A 502 12.18 -39.10 -25.89
N THR A 503 13.45 -38.66 -25.89
CA THR A 503 14.53 -39.27 -25.10
C THR A 503 14.58 -38.80 -23.64
N ARG A 504 13.86 -37.72 -23.29
CA ARG A 504 13.85 -37.15 -21.94
C ARG A 504 12.96 -37.99 -21.01
N PRO A 505 13.41 -38.34 -19.79
CA PRO A 505 12.72 -39.31 -18.94
C PRO A 505 11.57 -38.73 -18.10
N ILE A 506 11.38 -37.42 -18.04
CA ILE A 506 10.23 -36.79 -17.38
C ILE A 506 9.29 -36.26 -18.45
N ASP A 507 8.03 -36.66 -18.42
CA ASP A 507 7.03 -36.20 -19.39
C ASP A 507 6.58 -34.78 -19.09
N VAL A 508 6.20 -34.51 -17.84
CA VAL A 508 5.73 -33.20 -17.39
C VAL A 508 6.39 -32.83 -16.07
N PHE A 509 7.00 -31.66 -16.03
CA PHE A 509 7.60 -31.08 -14.83
C PHE A 509 6.87 -29.83 -14.40
N PHE A 510 6.72 -29.65 -13.08
CA PHE A 510 6.19 -28.44 -12.48
C PHE A 510 6.96 -28.11 -11.20
N ILE A 511 7.25 -26.83 -10.99
CA ILE A 511 7.75 -26.31 -9.71
C ILE A 511 7.05 -25.01 -9.33
N GLY A 512 6.65 -24.89 -8.06
CA GLY A 512 6.13 -23.65 -7.48
C GLY A 512 5.33 -23.88 -6.21
N TYR A 513 4.90 -22.77 -5.60
CA TYR A 513 4.09 -22.82 -4.39
C TYR A 513 2.74 -23.51 -4.61
N LEU A 514 2.30 -24.30 -3.64
CA LEU A 514 0.96 -24.86 -3.63
C LEU A 514 -0.05 -23.82 -3.12
N SER A 515 -0.79 -23.21 -4.03
CA SER A 515 -1.94 -22.35 -3.70
C SER A 515 -3.25 -23.12 -3.77
N GLN A 516 -4.31 -22.60 -3.16
CA GLN A 516 -5.66 -23.17 -3.28
C GLN A 516 -6.09 -23.31 -4.76
N ARG A 517 -5.77 -22.31 -5.59
CA ARG A 517 -6.03 -22.32 -7.03
C ARG A 517 -5.30 -23.46 -7.73
N ARG A 518 -3.98 -23.58 -7.52
CA ARG A 518 -3.17 -24.65 -8.10
C ARG A 518 -3.63 -26.04 -7.63
N SER A 519 -4.01 -26.17 -6.36
CA SER A 519 -4.57 -27.41 -5.83
C SER A 519 -5.83 -27.82 -6.59
N GLY A 520 -6.77 -26.89 -6.80
CA GLY A 520 -7.99 -27.16 -7.59
C GLY A 520 -7.71 -27.47 -9.06
N ILE A 521 -6.67 -26.86 -9.67
CA ILE A 521 -6.24 -27.19 -11.03
C ILE A 521 -5.68 -28.61 -11.07
N PHE A 522 -4.75 -28.97 -10.18
CA PHE A 522 -4.16 -30.30 -10.15
C PHE A 522 -5.19 -31.39 -9.86
N GLU A 523 -6.18 -31.12 -9.00
CA GLU A 523 -7.30 -32.03 -8.75
C GLU A 523 -8.07 -32.34 -10.05
N ARG A 524 -8.40 -31.31 -10.84
CA ARG A 524 -9.08 -31.49 -12.13
C ARG A 524 -8.22 -32.25 -13.15
N LEU A 525 -6.93 -31.99 -13.19
CA LEU A 525 -6.01 -32.61 -14.15
C LEU A 525 -5.49 -33.98 -13.70
N ALA A 526 -5.68 -34.38 -12.43
CA ALA A 526 -5.02 -35.53 -11.80
C ALA A 526 -5.18 -36.84 -12.58
N THR A 527 -6.41 -37.14 -13.01
CA THR A 527 -6.70 -38.39 -13.73
C THR A 527 -5.95 -38.44 -15.06
N ARG A 528 -5.89 -37.33 -15.80
CA ARG A 528 -5.20 -37.27 -17.10
C ARG A 528 -3.67 -37.26 -16.91
N LEU A 529 -3.17 -36.46 -15.99
CA LEU A 529 -1.73 -36.38 -15.69
C LEU A 529 -1.16 -37.70 -15.16
N SER A 530 -1.97 -38.54 -14.48
CA SER A 530 -1.54 -39.86 -14.00
C SER A 530 -1.14 -40.85 -15.10
N LYS A 531 -1.50 -40.59 -16.36
CA LYS A 531 -1.02 -41.36 -17.52
C LYS A 531 0.48 -41.14 -17.77
N TRP A 532 1.00 -39.98 -17.36
CA TRP A 532 2.33 -39.49 -17.70
C TRP A 532 3.28 -39.60 -16.53
N ARG A 533 4.56 -39.68 -16.84
CA ARG A 533 5.64 -39.64 -15.86
C ARG A 533 5.89 -38.20 -15.43
N CYS A 534 5.06 -37.73 -14.50
CA CYS A 534 5.15 -36.38 -13.96
C CYS A 534 6.14 -36.28 -12.80
N HIS A 535 6.83 -35.14 -12.68
CA HIS A 535 7.61 -34.80 -11.50
C HIS A 535 7.25 -33.38 -11.04
N PHE A 536 6.49 -33.28 -9.95
CA PHE A 536 6.01 -32.02 -9.41
C PHE A 536 6.66 -31.70 -8.08
N VAL A 537 7.19 -30.48 -7.97
CA VAL A 537 7.82 -29.94 -6.78
C VAL A 537 6.94 -28.81 -6.25
N LEU A 538 6.20 -29.11 -5.19
CA LEU A 538 5.26 -28.19 -4.57
C LEU A 538 5.85 -27.70 -3.24
N THR A 539 6.05 -26.39 -3.13
CA THR A 539 6.61 -25.73 -1.93
C THR A 539 5.52 -24.99 -1.16
N ASP A 540 5.75 -24.74 0.13
CA ASP A 540 4.89 -23.85 0.92
C ASP A 540 5.23 -22.38 0.64
N GLY A 541 4.22 -21.52 0.56
CA GLY A 541 4.36 -20.11 0.15
C GLY A 541 4.43 -19.08 1.28
N ASP A 542 4.52 -19.52 2.53
CA ASP A 542 4.32 -18.64 3.69
C ASP A 542 5.51 -17.72 4.01
N ARG A 543 6.67 -17.93 3.36
CA ARG A 543 7.90 -17.13 3.55
C ARG A 543 8.85 -17.26 2.35
N PRO A 544 9.78 -16.29 2.15
CA PRO A 544 10.81 -16.39 1.12
C PRO A 544 11.58 -17.71 1.19
N LEU A 545 11.89 -18.28 0.02
CA LEU A 545 12.74 -19.47 -0.08
C LEU A 545 14.20 -19.03 -0.06
N VAL A 546 14.85 -19.18 1.08
CA VAL A 546 16.24 -18.77 1.31
C VAL A 546 17.16 -19.96 1.05
N SER A 547 18.15 -19.77 0.18
CA SER A 547 19.17 -20.76 -0.18
C SER A 547 19.90 -21.25 1.08
N GLY A 548 20.07 -22.57 1.21
CA GLY A 548 20.70 -23.21 2.36
C GLY A 548 19.91 -23.19 3.68
N ASP A 549 18.70 -22.61 3.73
CA ASP A 549 17.81 -22.59 4.90
C ASP A 549 16.54 -23.41 4.63
N ASN A 550 15.59 -22.84 3.87
CA ASN A 550 14.28 -23.45 3.62
C ASN A 550 13.97 -23.68 2.14
N ALA A 551 14.88 -23.35 1.22
CA ALA A 551 14.74 -23.72 -0.19
C ALA A 551 14.80 -25.25 -0.36
N ILE A 552 13.74 -25.85 -0.90
CA ILE A 552 13.65 -27.31 -1.09
C ILE A 552 14.57 -27.77 -2.24
N LEU A 553 14.62 -26.99 -3.32
CA LEU A 553 15.51 -27.18 -4.46
C LEU A 553 16.27 -25.89 -4.76
N GLU A 554 17.57 -26.01 -4.96
CA GLU A 554 18.43 -24.96 -5.48
C GLU A 554 18.35 -24.92 -7.02
N SER A 555 18.94 -23.90 -7.65
CA SER A 555 18.88 -23.67 -9.10
C SER A 555 19.35 -24.88 -9.89
N GLU A 556 20.50 -25.45 -9.54
CA GLU A 556 21.14 -26.57 -10.27
C GLU A 556 20.25 -27.82 -10.27
N ALA A 557 19.57 -28.07 -9.14
CA ALA A 557 18.63 -29.18 -9.02
C ALA A 557 17.42 -29.00 -9.95
N THR A 558 16.85 -27.79 -9.94
CA THR A 558 15.69 -27.44 -10.76
C THR A 558 16.04 -27.49 -12.25
N ILE A 559 17.13 -26.85 -12.64
CA ILE A 559 17.61 -26.83 -14.02
C ILE A 559 17.93 -28.26 -14.50
N GLY A 560 18.61 -29.07 -13.70
CA GLY A 560 18.92 -30.44 -14.08
C GLY A 560 17.68 -31.32 -14.25
N LEU A 561 16.60 -31.09 -13.49
CA LEU A 561 15.31 -31.74 -13.68
C LEU A 561 14.64 -31.28 -14.98
N VAL A 562 14.64 -29.98 -15.26
CA VAL A 562 14.02 -29.46 -16.50
C VAL A 562 14.76 -29.95 -17.75
N GLN A 563 16.09 -30.01 -17.72
CA GLN A 563 16.90 -30.56 -18.81
C GLN A 563 16.58 -32.05 -19.10
N ARG A 564 15.95 -32.75 -18.15
CA ARG A 564 15.44 -34.12 -18.25
C ARG A 564 13.93 -34.19 -18.50
N SER A 565 13.28 -33.06 -18.73
CA SER A 565 11.83 -32.95 -18.89
C SER A 565 11.43 -32.57 -20.30
N LYS A 566 10.35 -33.19 -20.80
CA LYS A 566 9.76 -32.87 -22.10
C LYS A 566 9.02 -31.54 -22.03
N ILE A 567 8.08 -31.46 -21.09
CA ILE A 567 7.21 -30.32 -20.87
C ILE A 567 7.51 -29.68 -19.51
N VAL A 568 7.65 -28.36 -19.48
CA VAL A 568 7.53 -27.54 -18.28
C VAL A 568 6.13 -26.96 -18.28
N LEU A 569 5.34 -27.34 -17.29
CA LEU A 569 4.00 -26.84 -17.08
C LEU A 569 4.07 -25.51 -16.32
N ASN A 570 3.40 -24.48 -16.84
CA ASN A 570 3.28 -23.18 -16.19
C ASN A 570 1.83 -22.93 -15.76
N LEU A 571 1.65 -22.69 -14.46
CA LEU A 571 0.36 -22.38 -13.85
C LEU A 571 0.50 -21.20 -12.89
N HIS A 572 -0.41 -20.25 -12.96
CA HIS A 572 -0.46 -19.07 -12.09
C HIS A 572 -0.84 -19.46 -10.67
N GLN A 573 -0.34 -18.68 -9.71
CA GLN A 573 -0.70 -18.83 -8.30
C GLN A 573 -2.07 -18.23 -7.96
N SER A 574 -2.46 -17.17 -8.66
CA SER A 574 -3.72 -16.40 -8.56
C SER A 574 -4.41 -16.34 -9.92
N ASP A 575 -5.59 -15.69 -9.99
CA ASP A 575 -6.34 -15.52 -11.25
C ASP A 575 -5.82 -14.37 -12.13
N GLU A 576 -4.92 -13.55 -11.59
CA GLU A 576 -4.31 -12.45 -12.33
C GLU A 576 -3.25 -13.00 -13.29
N PRO A 577 -3.38 -12.75 -14.60
CA PRO A 577 -2.41 -13.24 -15.58
C PRO A 577 -1.07 -12.53 -15.41
N PHE A 578 0.02 -13.28 -15.51
CA PHE A 578 1.37 -12.75 -15.39
C PHE A 578 2.34 -13.55 -16.25
N PHE A 579 3.30 -12.92 -16.91
CA PHE A 579 4.32 -13.66 -17.67
C PHE A 579 5.46 -14.09 -16.75
N GLU A 580 5.45 -15.35 -16.28
CA GLU A 580 6.51 -15.87 -15.40
C GLU A 580 7.86 -16.09 -16.12
N TRP A 581 8.65 -15.02 -16.26
CA TRP A 581 10.01 -15.07 -16.83
C TRP A 581 10.86 -16.22 -16.29
N HIS A 582 10.79 -16.44 -14.98
CA HIS A 582 11.58 -17.46 -14.33
C HIS A 582 11.24 -18.87 -14.84
N ARG A 583 9.95 -19.25 -14.85
CA ARG A 583 9.53 -20.60 -15.27
C ARG A 583 9.54 -20.77 -16.79
N ILE A 584 9.02 -19.78 -17.51
CA ILE A 584 8.84 -19.87 -18.96
C ILE A 584 10.19 -19.76 -19.66
N VAL A 585 10.98 -18.74 -19.33
CA VAL A 585 12.20 -18.43 -20.09
C VAL A 585 13.42 -19.11 -19.48
N LEU A 586 13.72 -18.85 -18.21
CA LEU A 586 14.96 -19.30 -17.58
C LEU A 586 14.98 -20.82 -17.34
N GLN A 587 13.89 -21.35 -16.77
CA GLN A 587 13.74 -22.78 -16.52
C GLN A 587 13.29 -23.53 -17.78
N GLY A 588 12.37 -23.01 -18.58
CA GLY A 588 11.80 -23.71 -19.74
C GLY A 588 12.60 -23.57 -21.03
N ILE A 589 12.41 -22.44 -21.71
CA ILE A 589 12.94 -22.18 -23.07
C ILE A 589 14.46 -22.33 -23.10
N TRP A 590 15.19 -21.76 -22.14
CA TRP A 590 16.66 -21.83 -22.09
C TRP A 590 17.16 -23.27 -21.99
N GLN A 591 16.42 -24.14 -21.29
CA GLN A 591 16.75 -25.55 -21.12
C GLN A 591 16.21 -26.44 -22.26
N ARG A 592 15.69 -25.80 -23.32
CA ARG A 592 15.10 -26.42 -24.52
C ARG A 592 14.00 -27.44 -24.19
N ALA A 593 13.28 -27.24 -23.09
CA ALA A 593 12.03 -27.95 -22.82
C ALA A 593 10.88 -27.22 -23.52
N LEU A 594 9.80 -27.94 -23.85
CA LEU A 594 8.58 -27.29 -24.30
C LEU A 594 7.90 -26.64 -23.09
N VAL A 595 7.55 -25.36 -23.19
CA VAL A 595 6.68 -24.72 -22.18
C VAL A 595 5.24 -24.83 -22.62
N VAL A 596 4.40 -25.34 -21.71
CA VAL A 596 2.95 -25.37 -21.85
C VAL A 596 2.36 -24.60 -20.69
N SER A 597 1.50 -23.63 -20.97
CA SER A 597 0.94 -22.73 -19.97
C SER A 597 -0.58 -22.63 -20.07
N GLU A 598 -1.22 -22.26 -18.97
CA GLU A 598 -2.51 -21.56 -19.03
C GLU A 598 -2.34 -20.14 -19.65
N PRO A 599 -3.43 -19.44 -20.03
CA PRO A 599 -3.33 -18.15 -20.71
C PRO A 599 -2.58 -17.09 -19.91
N LEU A 600 -1.56 -16.47 -20.51
CA LEU A 600 -0.64 -15.54 -19.86
C LEU A 600 -0.98 -14.08 -20.11
N ALA A 601 -0.36 -13.20 -19.32
CA ALA A 601 -0.28 -11.78 -19.65
C ALA A 601 0.48 -11.59 -20.97
N LEU A 602 -0.07 -10.79 -21.88
CA LEU A 602 0.60 -10.45 -23.13
C LEU A 602 1.96 -9.77 -22.86
N GLN A 603 2.95 -10.12 -23.70
CA GLN A 603 4.25 -9.45 -23.78
C GLN A 603 4.80 -9.51 -25.21
N SER A 604 5.83 -8.70 -25.49
CA SER A 604 6.31 -8.44 -26.86
C SER A 604 7.48 -9.30 -27.34
N LYS A 605 8.16 -10.04 -26.45
CA LYS A 605 9.37 -10.82 -26.75
C LYS A 605 9.11 -12.28 -27.10
N PHE A 606 8.11 -12.94 -26.52
CA PHE A 606 7.76 -14.33 -26.81
C PHE A 606 6.28 -14.48 -27.17
N LEU A 607 5.99 -15.05 -28.33
CA LEU A 607 4.63 -15.25 -28.81
C LEU A 607 4.11 -16.67 -28.55
N SER A 608 2.88 -16.77 -28.07
CA SER A 608 2.11 -18.01 -27.98
C SER A 608 1.98 -18.70 -29.33
N GLY A 609 1.95 -20.04 -29.35
CA GLY A 609 1.93 -20.84 -30.58
C GLY A 609 3.26 -20.83 -31.36
N THR A 610 4.19 -19.93 -31.02
CA THR A 610 5.47 -19.78 -31.73
C THR A 610 6.65 -20.19 -30.85
N HIS A 611 6.69 -19.75 -29.60
CA HIS A 611 7.80 -20.01 -28.67
C HIS A 611 7.40 -20.86 -27.46
N PHE A 612 6.11 -20.92 -27.15
CA PHE A 612 5.51 -21.78 -26.15
C PHE A 612 4.04 -22.03 -26.54
N LEU A 613 3.36 -22.91 -25.82
CA LEU A 613 1.95 -23.21 -26.08
C LEU A 613 1.08 -22.77 -24.90
N GLU A 614 -0.06 -22.17 -25.21
CA GLU A 614 -1.11 -21.85 -24.24
C GLU A 614 -2.37 -22.65 -24.55
N ALA A 615 -3.09 -23.05 -23.51
CA ALA A 615 -4.44 -23.55 -23.62
C ALA A 615 -5.26 -23.12 -22.40
N PRO A 616 -6.58 -22.85 -22.56
CA PRO A 616 -7.51 -22.75 -21.43
C PRO A 616 -7.39 -23.95 -20.48
N LEU A 617 -7.71 -23.76 -19.20
CA LEU A 617 -7.49 -24.78 -18.17
C LEU A 617 -8.26 -26.10 -18.41
N ASP A 618 -9.41 -26.02 -19.06
CA ASP A 618 -10.24 -27.16 -19.46
C ASP A 618 -9.68 -27.93 -20.66
N GLU A 619 -8.90 -27.28 -21.52
CA GLU A 619 -8.26 -27.90 -22.69
C GLU A 619 -6.79 -28.30 -22.43
N LEU A 620 -6.21 -27.87 -21.30
CA LEU A 620 -4.79 -28.06 -21.00
C LEU A 620 -4.38 -29.54 -20.96
N ALA A 621 -5.23 -30.42 -20.42
CA ALA A 621 -4.97 -31.86 -20.41
C ALA A 621 -5.03 -32.47 -21.82
N ASP A 622 -5.93 -32.00 -22.67
CA ASP A 622 -6.06 -32.48 -24.04
C ASP A 622 -4.85 -32.06 -24.89
N LEU A 623 -4.36 -30.84 -24.68
CA LEU A 623 -3.11 -30.38 -25.30
C LEU A 623 -1.92 -31.25 -24.86
N ILE A 624 -1.76 -31.50 -23.56
CA ILE A 624 -0.67 -32.33 -23.04
C ILE A 624 -0.74 -33.76 -23.60
N ASP A 625 -1.93 -34.37 -23.61
CA ASP A 625 -2.11 -35.70 -24.17
C ASP A 625 -1.80 -35.73 -25.67
N TRP A 626 -2.26 -34.76 -26.45
CA TRP A 626 -1.96 -34.69 -27.88
C TRP A 626 -0.44 -34.56 -28.15
N LEU A 627 0.25 -33.72 -27.36
CA LEU A 627 1.69 -33.48 -27.47
C LEU A 627 2.51 -34.75 -27.18
N LEU A 628 2.06 -35.57 -26.23
CA LEU A 628 2.81 -36.74 -25.75
C LEU A 628 2.36 -38.08 -26.39
N GLU A 629 1.10 -38.23 -26.80
CA GLU A 629 0.56 -39.46 -27.42
C GLU A 629 0.76 -39.52 -28.94
N THR A 630 0.79 -38.36 -29.62
CA THR A 630 0.78 -38.32 -31.09
C THR A 630 2.13 -37.92 -31.68
N GLU A 631 2.46 -38.49 -32.84
CA GLU A 631 3.67 -38.11 -33.57
C GLU A 631 3.62 -36.63 -34.01
N ALA A 632 2.46 -36.16 -34.47
CA ALA A 632 2.26 -34.77 -34.88
C ALA A 632 2.44 -33.78 -33.70
N GLY A 633 1.94 -34.15 -32.51
CA GLY A 633 2.12 -33.38 -31.29
C GLY A 633 3.59 -33.29 -30.89
N MET A 634 4.30 -34.41 -30.89
CA MET A 634 5.73 -34.46 -30.56
C MET A 634 6.58 -33.67 -31.57
N GLN A 635 6.29 -33.76 -32.88
CA GLN A 635 6.95 -32.95 -33.91
C GLN A 635 6.70 -31.45 -33.71
N THR A 636 5.49 -31.08 -33.31
CA THR A 636 5.12 -29.69 -33.01
C THR A 636 5.89 -29.18 -31.79
N ALA A 637 5.95 -29.96 -30.72
CA ALA A 637 6.73 -29.67 -29.52
C ALA A 637 8.21 -29.41 -29.84
N GLU A 638 8.81 -30.28 -30.66
CA GLU A 638 10.21 -30.20 -31.09
C GLU A 638 10.48 -28.92 -31.89
N LYS A 639 9.59 -28.58 -32.82
CA LYS A 639 9.72 -27.36 -33.63
C LYS A 639 9.64 -26.10 -32.78
N ILE A 640 8.68 -26.05 -31.85
CA ILE A 640 8.43 -24.86 -31.02
C ILE A 640 9.57 -24.63 -30.04
N ARG A 641 10.01 -25.67 -29.31
CA ARG A 641 11.07 -25.50 -28.29
C ARG A 641 12.39 -25.03 -28.90
N MET A 642 12.76 -25.53 -30.09
CA MET A 642 14.02 -25.19 -30.73
C MET A 642 13.96 -23.77 -31.29
N ARG A 643 12.85 -23.41 -31.94
CA ARG A 643 12.59 -22.02 -32.35
C ARG A 643 12.64 -21.05 -31.16
N ALA A 644 12.06 -21.43 -30.03
CA ALA A 644 12.05 -20.61 -28.82
C ALA A 644 13.46 -20.35 -28.30
N PHE A 645 14.30 -21.38 -28.26
CA PHE A 645 15.69 -21.28 -27.83
C PHE A 645 16.53 -20.43 -28.81
N ASP A 646 16.37 -20.65 -30.12
CA ASP A 646 17.04 -19.84 -31.15
C ASP A 646 16.65 -18.37 -31.04
N HIS A 647 15.37 -18.08 -30.83
CA HIS A 647 14.87 -16.72 -30.64
C HIS A 647 15.44 -16.07 -29.37
N LEU A 648 15.42 -16.78 -28.23
CA LEU A 648 16.00 -16.31 -26.97
C LEU A 648 17.48 -15.91 -27.16
N THR A 649 18.28 -16.77 -27.78
CA THR A 649 19.73 -16.55 -27.94
C THR A 649 20.09 -15.48 -28.96
N GLN A 650 19.26 -15.27 -29.99
CA GLN A 650 19.56 -14.34 -31.09
C GLN A 650 18.92 -12.96 -30.93
N GLN A 651 17.70 -12.91 -30.38
CA GLN A 651 16.85 -11.71 -30.40
C GLN A 651 16.65 -11.08 -29.02
N VAL A 652 16.79 -11.83 -27.93
CA VAL A 652 16.48 -11.35 -26.58
C VAL A 652 17.75 -11.38 -25.71
N SER A 653 18.79 -10.62 -26.08
CA SER A 653 20.04 -10.52 -25.30
C SER A 653 19.90 -9.49 -24.18
N LEU A 654 20.14 -9.92 -22.93
CA LEU A 654 20.10 -9.01 -21.77
C LEU A 654 21.20 -7.95 -21.85
N GLY A 655 22.39 -8.33 -22.29
CA GLY A 655 23.50 -7.38 -22.47
C GLY A 655 23.18 -6.28 -23.47
N ARG A 656 22.53 -6.61 -24.59
CA ARG A 656 22.09 -5.62 -25.59
C ARG A 656 21.01 -4.69 -25.05
N GLU A 657 20.05 -5.22 -24.30
CA GLU A 657 18.98 -4.43 -23.67
C GLU A 657 19.58 -3.45 -22.64
N LEU A 658 20.46 -3.92 -21.75
CA LEU A 658 21.16 -3.07 -20.77
C LEU A 658 22.06 -2.02 -21.45
N GLN A 659 22.76 -2.39 -22.53
CA GLN A 659 23.53 -1.43 -23.32
C GLN A 659 22.62 -0.32 -23.86
N THR A 660 21.51 -0.68 -24.50
CA THR A 660 20.57 0.26 -25.13
C THR A 660 19.94 1.20 -24.10
N LEU A 661 19.66 0.69 -22.90
CA LEU A 661 19.05 1.46 -21.82
C LEU A 661 20.03 2.42 -21.13
N PHE A 662 21.28 2.01 -20.93
CA PHE A 662 22.16 2.70 -19.97
C PHE A 662 23.44 3.26 -20.55
N LEU A 663 23.97 2.78 -21.68
CA LEU A 663 25.20 3.36 -22.21
C LEU A 663 24.91 4.63 -23.01
N ASP A 664 25.82 5.60 -22.89
CA ASP A 664 25.95 6.68 -23.85
C ASP A 664 26.49 6.08 -25.16
N ASP A 665 25.62 5.81 -26.12
CA ASP A 665 26.10 5.45 -27.45
C ASP A 665 26.82 6.68 -28.04
N CYS A 666 28.14 6.59 -28.18
CA CYS A 666 28.89 7.42 -29.11
C CYS A 666 28.38 7.10 -30.52
N HIS A 667 27.26 7.71 -30.93
CA HIS A 667 26.85 7.72 -32.33
C HIS A 667 27.87 8.51 -33.14
N GLY A 668 28.92 7.82 -33.58
CA GLY A 668 29.48 8.04 -34.90
C GLY A 668 28.42 7.65 -35.93
N THR A 669 27.51 8.57 -36.24
CA THR A 669 26.70 8.50 -37.46
C THR A 669 27.64 8.61 -38.65
N THR A 670 28.13 7.49 -39.15
CA THR A 670 28.43 7.41 -40.58
C THR A 670 27.11 7.16 -41.27
N LYS A 671 26.62 8.17 -42.00
CA LYS A 671 25.61 7.99 -43.03
C LYS A 671 26.03 6.82 -43.94
N ALA A 672 25.14 5.86 -44.14
CA ALA A 672 25.07 5.04 -45.33
C ALA A 672 23.59 4.79 -45.64
#